data_AF-A0A3M0W8K6-F1
#
_entry.id   AF-A0A3M0W8K6-F1
#
_cell.length_a   1.000
_cell.length_b   1.000
_cell.length_c   1.000
_cell.angle_alpha   90.00
_cell.angle_beta   90.00
_cell.angle_gamma   90.00
#
_symmetry.space_group_name_H-M   'P 1'
#
loop_
_entity.id
_entity.type
_entity.pdbx_description
1 polymer ?
#
loop_
_entity_poly.entity_id
_entity_poly.type
_entity_poly.pdbx_seq_one_letter_code
_entity_poly.pdbx_strand_id
1 'polypeptide(L)'
;MSVLDSVKPFWPLLFTFVLPRALGYARAIRVAIRTRPQPKPLPAATRRGLYVLFASTCLFLLLSLASPLTTTALVPGYDNIFQTTRSRLQIPTDALRTRLTTPALRAIYLRFGPSTLVNCPFCLPDDELSFLLYHLPANVLLPHLVHVFFLALATSAAVVGPAGVAQYRLRALLGAVGLLALDIAVLAAYTPYFDGRSSSPPVGLFWVSALLRPLAVCVYDALLAGAVWAADTGRLVVLSPLLGPGLLAAADQTNSEATARRLHESLTAANVALQAAQAKLRAVHVARNAVVRNPRLKNTDDAYWRDVVALQDGDAVHGPRSRIPHITAHIVQRRASCCSCAGTAVARPSSTKLPLARHGLVVVNPLVRSSLRHASTIAFQKEVLDEHADERSTAPQQPKPARAAAPALANQTWTAAAGTEPDVDVVLAPRAESGGHHRLAGETLADIVAQNHPEQILHALCHPKLGPPFIQSASDEEFARVLELLDPAYFLDERKKIDRDVNPRLYFQFAIRKSGFLGDKFDWYLHFLEDVVNMRRAAGFCLTLDVYKQLLKWAEAVGSEALARDLFDSAMPRDGVQPDLAAYNSYLGACVWNGAYDVDFRYRRRNSASNHLLRERVMPLKGKDEIVKLARPRYQRPEGETLRGHALAVVERLTRQGHTPDEATLTNLILAMAYDGDMQGVKSVLKSTWNIDVDLLSKYDEEEIESPTFYEEGDPLRPSARLLHAVVYAYGTNNDAFHASYLLDYISRNYNLVPVPDDIWMLLYELTYVLAQWFGRNRTRKGHAIGRLPEDALARLGAMITDEPHSVQVNTWMLTRLATNSRKARRRLDSTLEAFRDACKLREEHLTRVSKLYDEMLAECDLLRVQPPRAIPPARFLDKRREFILESLKLDRDLEGLRQEFKGILQSSWQFNISPWHSPQWPVYTVPSLLGEFATFLPSTVKVEASKWEYTIEDAQWHHQRAITDAQGQFDVKASQLRNLLDKDDTAALIRSARGAGEWVRRVEACCMVCRTRDQHPSADCPRWQLGLAGHGLQYGVEHVALATDPIVQD
;
A
#
# COMPACT_ATOMS: atom_id res chain seq x y z
N MET A 1 -40.87 -20.68 30.27
CA MET A 1 -40.98 -19.28 29.81
C MET A 1 -41.51 -19.29 28.39
N SER A 2 -42.57 -18.54 28.12
CA SER A 2 -43.25 -18.60 26.82
C SER A 2 -42.40 -17.93 25.73
N VAL A 3 -42.45 -18.42 24.49
CA VAL A 3 -41.75 -17.84 23.32
C VAL A 3 -42.04 -16.34 23.17
N LEU A 4 -43.19 -15.88 23.66
CA LEU A 4 -43.58 -14.47 23.69
C LEU A 4 -42.70 -13.59 24.59
N ASP A 5 -42.13 -14.12 25.67
CA ASP A 5 -41.27 -13.34 26.57
C ASP A 5 -39.86 -13.09 25.99
N SER A 6 -39.41 -13.94 25.06
CA SER A 6 -38.12 -13.76 24.35
C SER A 6 -38.18 -12.72 23.22
N VAL A 7 -39.39 -12.35 22.75
CA VAL A 7 -39.57 -11.45 21.60
C VAL A 7 -39.93 -10.01 22.02
N LYS A 8 -40.37 -9.81 23.26
CA LYS A 8 -40.68 -8.48 23.85
C LYS A 8 -39.61 -7.40 23.63
N PRO A 9 -38.29 -7.64 23.79
CA PRO A 9 -37.29 -6.59 23.56
C PRO A 9 -37.18 -6.13 22.10
N PHE A 10 -37.70 -6.90 21.14
CA PHE A 10 -37.67 -6.56 19.71
C PHE A 10 -38.96 -5.89 19.22
N TRP A 11 -39.99 -5.77 20.07
CA TRP A 11 -41.25 -5.12 19.75
C TRP A 11 -41.04 -3.71 19.17
N PRO A 12 -40.22 -2.81 19.77
CA PRO A 12 -40.04 -1.47 19.24
C PRO A 12 -39.51 -1.47 17.80
N LEU A 13 -38.60 -2.39 17.47
CA LEU A 13 -37.99 -2.54 16.14
C LEU A 13 -38.99 -3.12 15.12
N LEU A 14 -39.86 -4.02 15.57
CA LEU A 14 -40.94 -4.61 14.76
C LEU A 14 -42.04 -3.58 14.43
N PHE A 15 -42.42 -2.72 15.39
CA PHE A 15 -43.44 -1.68 15.16
C PHE A 15 -42.92 -0.47 14.39
N THR A 16 -41.66 -0.07 14.59
CA THR A 16 -41.13 1.12 13.90
C THR A 16 -40.65 0.83 12.48
N PHE A 17 -40.07 -0.34 12.21
CA PHE A 17 -39.48 -0.63 10.89
C PHE A 17 -40.26 -1.63 10.05
N VAL A 18 -40.87 -2.65 10.69
CA VAL A 18 -41.53 -3.74 9.96
C VAL A 18 -43.00 -3.41 9.68
N LEU A 19 -43.72 -2.86 10.66
CA LEU A 19 -45.16 -2.55 10.51
C LEU A 19 -45.45 -1.51 9.41
N PRO A 20 -44.71 -0.39 9.26
CA PRO A 20 -44.99 0.58 8.19
C PRO A 20 -44.74 -0.01 6.81
N ARG A 21 -43.72 -0.87 6.68
CA ARG A 21 -43.44 -1.60 5.44
C ARG A 21 -44.51 -2.65 5.13
N ALA A 22 -44.96 -3.40 6.14
CA ALA A 22 -46.05 -4.36 6.00
C ALA A 22 -47.36 -3.68 5.57
N LEU A 23 -47.69 -2.52 6.15
CA LEU A 23 -48.84 -1.70 5.74
C LEU A 23 -48.65 -1.13 4.33
N GLY A 24 -47.44 -0.73 3.96
CA GLY A 24 -47.08 -0.32 2.60
C GLY A 24 -47.30 -1.42 1.57
N TYR A 25 -46.84 -2.65 1.88
CA TYR A 25 -47.08 -3.82 1.04
C TYR A 25 -48.56 -4.18 0.96
N ALA A 26 -49.30 -4.13 2.07
CA ALA A 26 -50.74 -4.39 2.08
C ALA A 26 -51.52 -3.39 1.19
N ARG A 27 -51.12 -2.11 1.19
CA ARG A 27 -51.69 -1.09 0.30
C ARG A 27 -51.31 -1.34 -1.17
N ALA A 28 -50.05 -1.67 -1.44
CA ALA A 28 -49.57 -2.00 -2.79
C ALA A 28 -50.27 -3.23 -3.37
N ILE A 29 -50.50 -4.27 -2.56
CA ILE A 29 -51.27 -5.47 -2.93
C ILE A 29 -52.73 -5.11 -3.22
N ARG A 30 -53.37 -4.28 -2.39
CA ARG A 30 -54.75 -3.81 -2.65
C ARG A 30 -54.87 -3.05 -3.97
N VAL A 31 -53.88 -2.21 -4.30
CA VAL A 31 -53.86 -1.48 -5.58
C VAL A 31 -53.62 -2.45 -6.75
N ALA A 32 -52.67 -3.37 -6.63
CA ALA A 32 -52.36 -4.37 -7.66
C ALA A 32 -53.55 -5.33 -7.94
N ILE A 33 -54.34 -5.67 -6.92
CA ILE A 33 -55.58 -6.45 -7.07
C ILE A 33 -56.65 -5.64 -7.82
N ARG A 34 -56.75 -4.33 -7.56
CA ARG A 34 -57.72 -3.43 -8.22
C ARG A 34 -57.37 -3.11 -9.68
N THR A 35 -56.08 -3.06 -10.04
CA THR A 35 -55.60 -2.72 -11.39
C THR A 35 -55.23 -3.95 -12.24
N ARG A 36 -55.77 -5.13 -11.91
CA ARG A 36 -55.40 -6.39 -12.58
C ARG A 36 -55.81 -6.41 -14.06
N PRO A 37 -54.92 -6.79 -15.01
CA PRO A 37 -55.33 -7.11 -16.37
C PRO A 37 -56.15 -8.41 -16.41
N GLN A 38 -57.02 -8.56 -17.43
CA GLN A 38 -57.81 -9.78 -17.63
C GLN A 38 -56.88 -11.00 -17.81
N PRO A 39 -57.10 -12.11 -17.05
CA PRO A 39 -56.23 -13.28 -17.12
C PRO A 39 -56.28 -13.91 -18.52
N LYS A 40 -55.10 -14.14 -19.10
CA LYS A 40 -54.98 -14.79 -20.42
C LYS A 40 -55.07 -16.33 -20.27
N PRO A 41 -55.68 -17.04 -21.24
CA PRO A 41 -55.68 -18.50 -21.23
C PRO A 41 -54.24 -19.02 -21.40
N LEU A 42 -53.93 -20.12 -20.72
CA LEU A 42 -52.58 -20.68 -20.71
C LEU A 42 -52.22 -21.22 -22.12
N PRO A 43 -51.07 -20.83 -22.70
CA PRO A 43 -50.62 -21.36 -23.99
C PRO A 43 -50.49 -22.89 -23.94
N ALA A 44 -50.95 -23.57 -25.00
CA ALA A 44 -50.91 -25.03 -25.08
C ALA A 44 -49.48 -25.60 -24.95
N ALA A 45 -48.47 -24.84 -25.35
CA ALA A 45 -47.07 -25.23 -25.28
C ALA A 45 -46.52 -25.18 -23.83
N THR A 46 -46.83 -24.12 -23.07
CA THR A 46 -46.51 -24.02 -21.64
C THR A 46 -47.23 -25.08 -20.83
N ARG A 47 -48.47 -25.43 -21.19
CA ARG A 47 -49.25 -26.49 -20.54
C ARG A 47 -48.53 -27.83 -20.52
N ARG A 48 -47.86 -28.20 -21.63
CA ARG A 48 -47.08 -29.45 -21.72
C ARG A 48 -45.87 -29.44 -20.79
N GLY A 49 -45.14 -28.33 -20.70
CA GLY A 49 -44.03 -28.17 -19.75
C GLY A 49 -44.49 -28.28 -18.29
N LEU A 50 -45.65 -27.69 -17.96
CA LEU A 50 -46.26 -27.81 -16.63
C LEU A 50 -46.66 -29.25 -16.28
N TYR A 51 -47.12 -30.07 -17.23
CA TYR A 51 -47.38 -31.49 -16.98
C TYR A 51 -46.11 -32.28 -16.64
N VAL A 52 -44.98 -31.96 -17.29
CA VAL A 52 -43.68 -32.59 -16.96
C VAL A 52 -43.21 -32.17 -15.57
N LEU A 53 -43.33 -30.88 -15.21
CA LEU A 53 -43.00 -30.41 -13.86
C LEU A 53 -43.93 -31.00 -12.80
N PHE A 54 -45.23 -31.17 -13.11
CA PHE A 54 -46.18 -31.82 -12.23
C PHE A 54 -45.81 -33.29 -12.00
N ALA A 55 -45.45 -34.02 -13.07
CA ALA A 55 -44.97 -35.39 -12.96
C ALA A 55 -43.69 -35.48 -12.11
N SER A 56 -42.74 -34.57 -12.29
CA SER A 56 -41.52 -34.45 -11.45
C SER A 56 -41.87 -34.18 -9.99
N THR A 57 -42.76 -33.23 -9.73
CA THR A 57 -43.24 -32.88 -8.38
C THR A 57 -43.88 -34.08 -7.70
N CYS A 58 -44.77 -34.80 -8.39
CA CYS A 58 -45.38 -36.02 -7.86
C CYS A 58 -44.35 -37.13 -7.62
N LEU A 59 -43.41 -37.34 -8.52
CA LEU A 59 -42.36 -38.35 -8.37
C LEU A 59 -41.49 -38.07 -7.13
N PHE A 60 -40.99 -36.85 -6.98
CA PHE A 60 -40.15 -36.48 -5.83
C PHE A 60 -40.94 -36.38 -4.52
N LEU A 61 -42.22 -36.00 -4.57
CA LEU A 61 -43.11 -36.09 -3.40
C LEU A 61 -43.31 -37.55 -2.97
N LEU A 62 -43.55 -38.47 -3.92
CA LEU A 62 -43.67 -39.90 -3.65
C LEU A 62 -42.36 -40.48 -3.10
N LEU A 63 -41.20 -40.10 -3.67
CA LEU A 63 -39.89 -40.52 -3.15
C LEU A 63 -39.65 -39.99 -1.73
N SER A 64 -40.07 -38.76 -1.43
CA SER A 64 -40.00 -38.18 -0.09
C SER A 64 -40.91 -38.93 0.90
N LEU A 65 -42.12 -39.32 0.50
CA LEU A 65 -43.06 -40.05 1.34
C LEU A 65 -42.69 -41.53 1.49
N ALA A 66 -42.07 -42.13 0.47
CA ALA A 66 -41.58 -43.51 0.47
C ALA A 66 -40.29 -43.65 1.29
N SER A 67 -39.47 -42.61 1.40
CA SER A 67 -38.23 -42.61 2.18
C SER A 67 -38.40 -43.15 3.62
N PRO A 68 -39.32 -42.63 4.47
CA PRO A 68 -39.52 -43.15 5.82
C PRO A 68 -40.08 -44.60 5.86
N LEU A 69 -40.80 -45.03 4.81
CA LEU A 69 -41.34 -46.39 4.69
C LEU A 69 -40.24 -47.39 4.31
N THR A 70 -39.29 -46.98 3.45
CA THR A 70 -38.13 -47.81 3.08
C THR A 70 -37.11 -47.95 4.21
N THR A 71 -37.01 -46.96 5.10
CA THR A 71 -36.09 -47.01 6.24
C THR A 71 -36.59 -47.89 7.38
N THR A 72 -37.91 -48.12 7.52
CA THR A 72 -38.49 -48.75 8.72
C THR A 72 -39.09 -50.14 8.53
N ALA A 73 -39.40 -50.59 7.29
CA ALA A 73 -40.16 -51.84 7.11
C ALA A 73 -39.65 -52.81 6.01
N LEU A 74 -38.86 -52.38 5.03
CA LEU A 74 -38.58 -53.18 3.82
C LEU A 74 -37.14 -53.66 3.65
N VAL A 75 -36.18 -53.13 4.41
CA VAL A 75 -34.76 -53.54 4.35
C VAL A 75 -34.20 -53.74 5.76
N PRO A 76 -34.08 -55.00 6.25
CA PRO A 76 -33.47 -55.27 7.54
C PRO A 76 -32.03 -54.75 7.58
N GLY A 77 -31.69 -53.90 8.57
CA GLY A 77 -30.33 -53.37 8.77
C GLY A 77 -30.04 -51.97 8.23
N TYR A 78 -31.06 -51.26 7.71
CA TYR A 78 -30.94 -49.86 7.26
C TYR A 78 -31.31 -48.81 8.32
N ASP A 79 -31.76 -49.25 9.50
CA ASP A 79 -32.08 -48.40 10.64
C ASP A 79 -30.82 -47.80 11.28
N ASN A 80 -30.96 -46.61 11.88
CA ASN A 80 -29.89 -46.01 12.66
C ASN A 80 -29.61 -46.86 13.90
N ILE A 81 -28.49 -47.57 13.91
CA ILE A 81 -28.15 -48.55 14.94
C ILE A 81 -28.09 -47.93 16.35
N PHE A 82 -27.77 -46.63 16.45
CA PHE A 82 -27.73 -45.92 17.73
C PHE A 82 -29.14 -45.66 18.29
N GLN A 83 -30.15 -45.53 17.42
CA GLN A 83 -31.55 -45.40 17.80
C GLN A 83 -32.15 -46.75 18.21
N THR A 84 -31.87 -47.80 17.44
CA THR A 84 -32.39 -49.15 17.71
C THR A 84 -31.82 -49.75 19.00
N THR A 85 -30.54 -49.50 19.27
CA THR A 85 -29.83 -50.11 20.41
C THR A 85 -29.80 -49.26 21.67
N ARG A 86 -30.44 -48.07 21.67
CA ARG A 86 -30.40 -47.09 22.77
C ARG A 86 -28.99 -46.93 23.36
N SER A 87 -28.00 -46.69 22.49
CA SER A 87 -26.57 -46.56 22.82
C SER A 87 -25.83 -47.81 23.36
N ARG A 88 -26.49 -48.98 23.46
CA ARG A 88 -25.87 -50.25 23.85
C ARG A 88 -25.59 -51.10 22.62
N LEU A 89 -24.38 -51.04 22.05
CA LEU A 89 -23.95 -51.71 20.80
C LEU A 89 -24.14 -53.26 20.78
N GLN A 90 -25.39 -53.73 20.76
CA GLN A 90 -25.77 -55.10 20.44
C GLN A 90 -26.14 -55.13 18.95
N ILE A 91 -25.18 -55.51 18.12
CA ILE A 91 -25.26 -55.44 16.65
C ILE A 91 -25.45 -56.86 16.09
N PRO A 92 -26.40 -57.09 15.15
CA PRO A 92 -26.65 -58.42 14.57
C PRO A 92 -25.67 -58.86 13.47
N THR A 93 -24.76 -58.00 12.97
CA THR A 93 -23.81 -58.30 11.88
C THR A 93 -22.35 -58.02 12.25
N ASP A 94 -21.47 -59.02 12.12
CA ASP A 94 -20.05 -58.94 12.52
C ASP A 94 -19.23 -57.94 11.68
N ALA A 95 -19.59 -57.74 10.42
CA ALA A 95 -18.88 -56.83 9.50
C ALA A 95 -19.00 -55.34 9.88
N LEU A 96 -20.14 -54.93 10.45
CA LEU A 96 -20.39 -53.54 10.85
C LEU A 96 -19.79 -53.23 12.24
N ARG A 97 -19.71 -54.25 13.10
CA ARG A 97 -19.13 -54.16 14.44
C ARG A 97 -17.61 -53.90 14.40
N THR A 98 -16.89 -54.53 13.48
CA THR A 98 -15.44 -54.37 13.32
C THR A 98 -15.03 -52.98 12.81
N ARG A 99 -15.94 -52.25 12.15
CA ARG A 99 -15.70 -50.91 11.57
C ARG A 99 -16.19 -49.73 12.43
N LEU A 100 -16.98 -49.96 13.48
CA LEU A 100 -17.51 -48.89 14.36
C LEU A 100 -16.70 -48.71 15.67
N THR A 101 -15.41 -49.05 15.63
CA THR A 101 -14.51 -49.07 16.79
C THR A 101 -14.12 -47.67 17.27
N THR A 102 -13.94 -46.71 16.36
CA THR A 102 -13.47 -45.35 16.68
C THR A 102 -14.59 -44.30 16.64
N PRO A 103 -14.52 -43.22 17.44
CA PRO A 103 -15.47 -42.10 17.38
C PRO A 103 -15.56 -41.44 16.00
N ALA A 104 -14.44 -41.35 15.27
CA ALA A 104 -14.39 -40.79 13.92
C ALA A 104 -15.23 -41.63 12.92
N LEU A 105 -15.13 -42.96 12.97
CA LEU A 105 -15.92 -43.84 12.10
C LEU A 105 -17.42 -43.82 12.45
N ARG A 106 -17.76 -43.57 13.72
CA ARG A 106 -19.16 -43.35 14.14
C ARG A 106 -19.72 -42.04 13.59
N ALA A 107 -18.90 -40.99 13.53
CA ALA A 107 -19.28 -39.72 12.91
C ALA A 107 -19.49 -39.88 11.39
N ILE A 108 -18.60 -40.62 10.72
CA ILE A 108 -18.70 -40.96 9.28
C ILE A 108 -19.96 -41.80 9.01
N TYR A 109 -20.29 -42.75 9.88
CA TYR A 109 -21.52 -43.54 9.81
C TYR A 109 -22.79 -42.67 9.88
N LEU A 110 -22.86 -41.72 10.83
CA LEU A 110 -24.01 -40.82 10.96
C LEU A 110 -24.15 -39.86 9.78
N ARG A 111 -23.04 -39.53 9.11
CA ARG A 111 -22.98 -38.61 7.98
C ARG A 111 -23.32 -39.28 6.64
N PHE A 112 -22.74 -40.44 6.33
CA PHE A 112 -22.85 -41.11 5.02
C PHE A 112 -23.62 -42.43 5.03
N GLY A 113 -24.00 -42.94 6.21
CA GLY A 113 -24.80 -44.16 6.35
C GLY A 113 -24.00 -45.48 6.26
N PRO A 114 -24.69 -46.62 6.49
CA PRO A 114 -24.07 -47.95 6.56
C PRO A 114 -23.49 -48.43 5.21
N SER A 115 -24.17 -48.13 4.10
CA SER A 115 -23.77 -48.60 2.76
C SER A 115 -22.42 -48.02 2.32
N THR A 116 -22.18 -46.74 2.61
CA THR A 116 -20.91 -46.06 2.31
C THR A 116 -19.76 -46.62 3.14
N LEU A 117 -20.02 -46.92 4.41
CA LEU A 117 -19.01 -47.43 5.33
C LEU A 117 -18.60 -48.88 5.03
N VAL A 118 -19.54 -49.72 4.60
CA VAL A 118 -19.32 -51.15 4.35
C VAL A 118 -18.85 -51.43 2.93
N ASN A 119 -19.43 -50.75 1.93
CA ASN A 119 -19.22 -51.09 0.51
C ASN A 119 -18.12 -50.28 -0.17
N CYS A 120 -17.50 -49.30 0.51
CA CYS A 120 -16.43 -48.52 -0.10
C CYS A 120 -15.11 -49.32 -0.15
N PRO A 121 -14.56 -49.61 -1.34
CA PRO A 121 -13.35 -50.44 -1.47
C PRO A 121 -12.05 -49.68 -1.23
N PHE A 122 -12.06 -48.34 -1.28
CA PHE A 122 -10.86 -47.49 -1.21
C PHE A 122 -10.87 -46.46 -0.07
N CYS A 123 -11.89 -46.47 0.79
CA CYS A 123 -12.02 -45.48 1.86
C CYS A 123 -11.07 -45.80 3.03
N LEU A 124 -10.29 -44.80 3.43
CA LEU A 124 -9.34 -44.89 4.55
C LEU A 124 -9.96 -44.27 5.81
N PRO A 125 -9.86 -44.91 6.99
CA PRO A 125 -10.48 -44.41 8.23
C PRO A 125 -10.12 -42.98 8.62
N ASP A 126 -8.90 -42.54 8.28
CA ASP A 126 -8.36 -41.22 8.64
C ASP A 126 -8.59 -40.15 7.56
N ASP A 127 -9.16 -40.50 6.41
CA ASP A 127 -9.40 -39.59 5.30
C ASP A 127 -10.90 -39.43 4.99
N GLU A 128 -11.52 -38.38 5.54
CA GLU A 128 -12.94 -38.05 5.32
C GLU A 128 -13.28 -37.81 3.83
N LEU A 129 -12.31 -37.33 3.04
CA LEU A 129 -12.54 -37.05 1.61
C LEU A 129 -12.78 -38.32 0.81
N SER A 130 -12.13 -39.42 1.18
CA SER A 130 -12.31 -40.72 0.52
C SER A 130 -13.76 -41.21 0.61
N PHE A 131 -14.39 -41.07 1.79
CA PHE A 131 -15.80 -41.39 2.01
C PHE A 131 -16.75 -40.43 1.28
N LEU A 132 -16.42 -39.14 1.25
CA LEU A 132 -17.20 -38.13 0.51
C LEU A 132 -17.20 -38.44 -0.99
N LEU A 133 -16.04 -38.76 -1.57
CA LEU A 133 -15.90 -39.07 -3.00
C LEU A 133 -16.65 -40.34 -3.41
N TYR A 134 -16.70 -41.36 -2.55
CA TYR A 134 -17.48 -42.57 -2.81
C TYR A 134 -18.99 -42.31 -2.68
N HIS A 135 -19.42 -41.50 -1.71
CA HIS A 135 -20.85 -41.26 -1.45
C HIS A 135 -21.52 -40.36 -2.51
N LEU A 136 -20.80 -39.36 -3.01
CA LEU A 136 -21.34 -38.30 -3.88
C LEU A 136 -22.03 -38.81 -5.17
N PRO A 137 -21.42 -39.69 -6.00
CA PRO A 137 -21.97 -40.04 -7.30
C PRO A 137 -23.36 -40.69 -7.23
N ALA A 138 -23.53 -41.67 -6.34
CA ALA A 138 -24.76 -42.46 -6.26
C ALA A 138 -25.85 -41.79 -5.42
N ASN A 139 -25.50 -41.16 -4.30
CA ASN A 139 -26.49 -40.71 -3.32
C ASN A 139 -26.87 -39.22 -3.46
N VAL A 140 -25.99 -38.40 -4.04
CA VAL A 140 -26.21 -36.94 -4.18
C VAL A 140 -26.34 -36.56 -5.65
N LEU A 141 -25.34 -36.89 -6.47
CA LEU A 141 -25.29 -36.44 -7.86
C LEU A 141 -26.39 -37.08 -8.71
N LEU A 142 -26.62 -38.38 -8.58
CA LEU A 142 -27.64 -39.09 -9.36
C LEU A 142 -29.07 -38.50 -9.18
N PRO A 143 -29.60 -38.29 -7.96
CA PRO A 143 -30.90 -37.62 -7.77
C PRO A 143 -30.98 -36.23 -8.42
N HIS A 144 -29.93 -35.42 -8.30
CA HIS A 144 -29.89 -34.08 -8.90
C HIS A 144 -29.72 -34.11 -10.42
N LEU A 145 -29.03 -35.10 -10.98
CA LEU A 145 -28.95 -35.31 -12.43
C LEU A 145 -30.31 -35.72 -13.00
N VAL A 146 -31.06 -36.58 -12.29
CA VAL A 146 -32.44 -36.95 -12.64
C VAL A 146 -33.35 -35.71 -12.57
N HIS A 147 -33.21 -34.87 -11.55
CA HIS A 147 -33.94 -33.59 -11.46
C HIS A 147 -33.61 -32.65 -12.62
N VAL A 148 -32.33 -32.43 -12.91
CA VAL A 148 -31.86 -31.62 -14.05
C VAL A 148 -32.38 -32.18 -15.37
N PHE A 149 -32.47 -33.51 -15.53
CA PHE A 149 -33.06 -34.15 -16.70
C PHE A 149 -34.55 -33.81 -16.86
N PHE A 150 -35.37 -33.98 -15.82
CA PHE A 150 -36.79 -33.62 -15.87
C PHE A 150 -36.98 -32.12 -16.12
N LEU A 151 -36.14 -31.28 -15.54
CA LEU A 151 -36.17 -29.83 -15.71
C LEU A 151 -35.75 -29.39 -17.12
N ALA A 152 -34.72 -30.02 -17.67
CA ALA A 152 -34.27 -29.81 -19.04
C ALA A 152 -35.31 -30.30 -20.04
N LEU A 153 -36.00 -31.40 -19.76
CA LEU A 153 -37.11 -31.91 -20.58
C LEU A 153 -38.31 -30.95 -20.54
N ALA A 154 -38.71 -30.51 -19.34
CA ALA A 154 -39.82 -29.57 -19.14
C ALA A 154 -39.60 -28.19 -19.80
N THR A 155 -38.33 -27.79 -19.98
CA THR A 155 -37.94 -26.51 -20.61
C THR A 155 -37.36 -26.68 -22.02
N SER A 156 -37.46 -27.89 -22.60
CA SER A 156 -36.91 -28.21 -23.92
C SER A 156 -37.76 -27.64 -25.06
N ALA A 157 -37.10 -27.39 -26.20
CA ALA A 157 -37.75 -27.02 -27.45
C ALA A 157 -38.74 -28.07 -27.95
N ALA A 158 -38.49 -29.35 -27.66
CA ALA A 158 -39.36 -30.45 -28.06
C ALA A 158 -40.72 -30.42 -27.33
N VAL A 159 -40.73 -30.02 -26.06
CA VAL A 159 -41.95 -30.00 -25.22
C VAL A 159 -42.68 -28.65 -25.27
N VAL A 160 -41.94 -27.53 -25.22
CA VAL A 160 -42.49 -26.17 -25.10
C VAL A 160 -42.42 -25.38 -26.43
N GLY A 161 -41.77 -25.91 -27.47
CA GLY A 161 -41.62 -25.23 -28.77
C GLY A 161 -40.58 -24.10 -28.74
N PRO A 162 -40.02 -23.68 -29.90
CA PRO A 162 -38.88 -22.76 -30.00
C PRO A 162 -39.08 -21.39 -29.35
N ALA A 163 -40.33 -20.91 -29.28
CA ALA A 163 -40.66 -19.61 -28.69
C ALA A 163 -40.58 -19.58 -27.15
N GLY A 164 -40.71 -20.72 -26.46
CA GLY A 164 -40.70 -20.80 -24.98
C GLY A 164 -39.38 -21.29 -24.35
N VAL A 165 -38.39 -21.69 -25.16
CA VAL A 165 -37.16 -22.37 -24.71
C VAL A 165 -36.22 -21.49 -23.90
N ALA A 166 -36.13 -20.20 -24.25
CA ALA A 166 -35.09 -19.32 -23.75
C ALA A 166 -35.44 -18.62 -22.43
N GLN A 167 -36.72 -18.53 -22.07
CA GLN A 167 -37.19 -17.58 -21.05
C GLN A 167 -36.94 -18.06 -19.62
N TYR A 168 -37.07 -19.37 -19.36
CA TYR A 168 -36.97 -19.94 -18.01
C TYR A 168 -35.85 -20.96 -17.83
N ARG A 169 -35.33 -21.52 -18.94
CA ARG A 169 -34.40 -22.65 -18.92
C ARG A 169 -33.09 -22.35 -18.18
N LEU A 170 -32.42 -21.24 -18.51
CA LEU A 170 -31.14 -20.91 -17.89
C LEU A 170 -31.29 -20.71 -16.37
N ARG A 171 -32.34 -20.04 -15.93
CA ARG A 171 -32.57 -19.74 -14.51
C ARG A 171 -33.01 -20.97 -13.73
N ALA A 172 -33.87 -21.79 -14.33
CA ALA A 172 -34.29 -23.06 -13.76
C ALA A 172 -33.07 -23.99 -13.56
N LEU A 173 -32.19 -24.09 -14.57
CA LEU A 173 -30.97 -24.90 -14.48
C LEU A 173 -29.96 -24.33 -13.47
N LEU A 174 -29.76 -23.00 -13.43
CA LEU A 174 -28.89 -22.37 -12.43
C LEU A 174 -29.39 -22.59 -11.00
N GLY A 175 -30.71 -22.54 -10.77
CA GLY A 175 -31.30 -22.84 -9.47
C GLY A 175 -31.12 -24.31 -9.07
N ALA A 176 -31.28 -25.26 -10.01
CA ALA A 176 -31.02 -26.68 -9.75
C ALA A 176 -29.54 -26.96 -9.45
N VAL A 177 -28.61 -26.32 -10.16
CA VAL A 177 -27.16 -26.37 -9.85
C VAL A 177 -26.88 -25.75 -8.48
N GLY A 178 -27.56 -24.67 -8.13
CA GLY A 178 -27.48 -24.08 -6.79
C GLY A 178 -27.96 -25.02 -5.68
N LEU A 179 -29.05 -25.76 -5.92
CA LEU A 179 -29.58 -26.74 -4.97
C LEU A 179 -28.61 -27.93 -4.78
N LEU A 180 -27.99 -28.41 -5.86
CA LEU A 180 -26.92 -29.41 -5.81
C LEU A 180 -25.71 -28.91 -5.02
N ALA A 181 -25.26 -27.66 -5.29
CA ALA A 181 -24.12 -27.08 -4.58
C ALA A 181 -24.39 -26.91 -3.08
N LEU A 182 -25.63 -26.54 -2.71
CA LEU A 182 -26.06 -26.45 -1.32
C LEU A 182 -26.07 -27.82 -0.63
N ASP A 183 -26.57 -28.86 -1.31
CA ASP A 183 -26.59 -30.24 -0.78
C ASP A 183 -25.17 -30.77 -0.56
N ILE A 184 -24.26 -30.56 -1.53
CA ILE A 184 -22.84 -30.89 -1.37
C ILE A 184 -22.23 -30.11 -0.20
N ALA A 185 -22.53 -28.81 -0.06
CA ALA A 185 -22.00 -27.98 1.01
C ALA A 185 -22.50 -28.43 2.40
N VAL A 186 -23.79 -28.75 2.53
CA VAL A 186 -24.37 -29.29 3.78
C VAL A 186 -23.73 -30.63 4.11
N LEU A 187 -23.60 -31.54 3.13
CA LEU A 187 -22.95 -32.83 3.32
C LEU A 187 -21.46 -32.67 3.66
N ALA A 188 -20.75 -31.69 3.06
CA ALA A 188 -19.32 -31.42 3.29
C ALA A 188 -19.04 -30.75 4.64
N ALA A 189 -19.96 -29.93 5.15
CA ALA A 189 -19.80 -29.17 6.39
C ALA A 189 -20.41 -29.87 7.63
N TYR A 190 -21.18 -30.95 7.46
CA TYR A 190 -21.84 -31.61 8.58
C TYR A 190 -20.87 -32.37 9.48
N THR A 191 -20.77 -31.89 10.73
CA THR A 191 -20.12 -32.59 11.84
C THR A 191 -21.19 -33.01 12.84
N PRO A 192 -21.35 -34.32 13.15
CA PRO A 192 -22.35 -34.77 14.11
C PRO A 192 -22.01 -34.24 15.51
N TYR A 193 -22.98 -33.58 16.15
CA TYR A 193 -22.86 -33.07 17.51
C TYR A 193 -23.24 -34.16 18.52
N PHE A 194 -22.38 -34.38 19.52
CA PHE A 194 -22.61 -35.32 20.62
C PHE A 194 -22.80 -34.55 21.92
N ASP A 195 -24.03 -34.49 22.44
CA ASP A 195 -24.27 -33.95 23.78
C ASP A 195 -24.11 -35.07 24.82
N GLY A 196 -23.02 -35.02 25.59
CA GLY A 196 -22.71 -35.99 26.64
C GLY A 196 -23.71 -36.03 27.80
N ARG A 197 -24.66 -35.10 27.88
CA ARG A 197 -25.71 -35.04 28.92
C ARG A 197 -27.08 -35.52 28.46
N SER A 198 -27.29 -35.69 27.16
CA SER A 198 -28.59 -36.09 26.60
C SER A 198 -28.67 -37.62 26.45
N SER A 199 -29.77 -38.22 26.92
CA SER A 199 -30.05 -39.66 26.76
C SER A 199 -30.66 -40.02 25.39
N SER A 200 -30.78 -39.04 24.48
CA SER A 200 -31.40 -39.22 23.18
C SER A 200 -30.36 -39.58 22.12
N PRO A 201 -30.59 -40.63 21.30
CA PRO A 201 -29.64 -41.05 20.27
C PRO A 201 -29.47 -39.98 19.18
N PRO A 202 -28.25 -39.76 18.66
CA PRO A 202 -28.00 -38.74 17.64
C PRO A 202 -28.70 -39.09 16.31
N VAL A 203 -29.37 -38.10 15.72
CA VAL A 203 -29.99 -38.22 14.40
C VAL A 203 -28.91 -38.09 13.33
N GLY A 204 -28.80 -39.08 12.44
CA GLY A 204 -27.82 -39.05 11.36
C GLY A 204 -28.31 -38.24 10.15
N LEU A 205 -27.41 -37.47 9.54
CA LEU A 205 -27.69 -36.70 8.33
C LEU A 205 -28.11 -37.60 7.17
N PHE A 206 -27.57 -38.82 7.08
CA PHE A 206 -27.88 -39.75 5.99
C PHE A 206 -29.40 -39.98 5.85
N TRP A 207 -30.09 -40.34 6.93
CA TRP A 207 -31.54 -40.60 6.93
C TRP A 207 -32.36 -39.32 6.74
N VAL A 208 -31.93 -38.21 7.35
CA VAL A 208 -32.60 -36.91 7.19
C VAL A 208 -32.50 -36.43 5.75
N SER A 209 -31.35 -36.64 5.10
CA SER A 209 -31.11 -36.26 3.71
C SER A 209 -31.93 -37.09 2.73
N ALA A 210 -32.22 -38.36 3.05
CA ALA A 210 -33.09 -39.21 2.24
C ALA A 210 -34.53 -38.66 2.14
N LEU A 211 -34.99 -37.93 3.17
CA LEU A 211 -36.26 -37.22 3.18
C LEU A 211 -36.14 -35.81 2.58
N LEU A 212 -35.20 -35.01 3.07
CA LEU A 212 -35.09 -33.59 2.74
C LEU A 212 -34.68 -33.34 1.28
N ARG A 213 -33.84 -34.19 0.69
CA ARG A 213 -33.36 -34.03 -0.70
C ARG A 213 -34.50 -34.11 -1.73
N PRO A 214 -35.31 -35.19 -1.78
CA PRO A 214 -36.45 -35.24 -2.70
C PRO A 214 -37.53 -34.20 -2.34
N LEU A 215 -37.71 -33.86 -1.06
CA LEU A 215 -38.62 -32.80 -0.65
C LEU A 215 -38.19 -31.42 -1.17
N ALA A 216 -36.90 -31.09 -1.08
CA ALA A 216 -36.36 -29.81 -1.56
C ALA A 216 -36.51 -29.68 -3.08
N VAL A 217 -36.28 -30.76 -3.82
CA VAL A 217 -36.53 -30.83 -5.26
C VAL A 217 -38.01 -30.64 -5.59
N CYS A 218 -38.90 -31.32 -4.85
CA CYS A 218 -40.35 -31.18 -5.01
C CYS A 218 -40.82 -29.74 -4.77
N VAL A 219 -40.36 -29.09 -3.70
CA VAL A 219 -40.68 -27.69 -3.39
C VAL A 219 -40.17 -26.77 -4.49
N TYR A 220 -38.96 -27.01 -4.99
CA TYR A 220 -38.38 -26.23 -6.09
C TYR A 220 -39.23 -26.34 -7.37
N ASP A 221 -39.61 -27.55 -7.78
CA ASP A 221 -40.42 -27.78 -8.97
C ASP A 221 -41.84 -27.21 -8.82
N ALA A 222 -42.44 -27.31 -7.64
CA ALA A 222 -43.75 -26.72 -7.35
C ALA A 222 -43.72 -25.18 -7.41
N LEU A 223 -42.69 -24.55 -6.85
CA LEU A 223 -42.50 -23.10 -6.91
C LEU A 223 -42.23 -22.63 -8.35
N LEU A 224 -41.41 -23.36 -9.10
CA LEU A 224 -41.12 -23.05 -10.49
C LEU A 224 -42.37 -23.21 -11.37
N ALA A 225 -43.13 -24.29 -11.21
CA ALA A 225 -44.39 -24.51 -11.91
C ALA A 225 -45.40 -23.38 -11.60
N GLY A 226 -45.50 -22.98 -10.32
CA GLY A 226 -46.32 -21.86 -9.88
C GLY A 226 -45.89 -20.52 -10.50
N ALA A 227 -44.58 -20.27 -10.57
CA ALA A 227 -44.02 -19.06 -11.18
C ALA A 227 -44.27 -19.01 -12.70
N VAL A 228 -44.06 -20.12 -13.41
CA VAL A 228 -44.32 -20.23 -14.86
C VAL A 228 -45.82 -20.05 -15.15
N TRP A 229 -46.69 -20.69 -14.37
CA TRP A 229 -48.13 -20.52 -14.50
C TRP A 229 -48.57 -19.07 -14.22
N ALA A 230 -48.04 -18.45 -13.17
CA ALA A 230 -48.38 -17.07 -12.82
C ALA A 230 -47.86 -16.06 -13.86
N ALA A 231 -46.73 -16.35 -14.51
CA ALA A 231 -46.14 -15.50 -15.54
C ALA A 231 -47.00 -15.53 -16.81
N ASP A 232 -47.30 -16.72 -17.32
CA ASP A 232 -47.98 -16.89 -18.60
C ASP A 232 -49.48 -16.56 -18.53
N THR A 233 -50.10 -16.64 -17.35
CA THR A 233 -51.49 -16.17 -17.15
C THR A 233 -51.62 -14.68 -16.84
N GLY A 234 -50.50 -13.95 -16.73
CA GLY A 234 -50.46 -12.53 -16.38
C GLY A 234 -50.82 -12.23 -14.91
N ARG A 235 -50.81 -13.25 -14.05
CA ARG A 235 -51.18 -13.15 -12.62
C ARG A 235 -50.02 -12.70 -11.73
N LEU A 236 -48.79 -12.74 -12.23
CA LEU A 236 -47.57 -12.30 -11.53
C LEU A 236 -47.57 -10.80 -11.17
N VAL A 237 -48.39 -9.97 -11.84
CA VAL A 237 -48.56 -8.53 -11.54
C VAL A 237 -49.11 -8.31 -10.12
N VAL A 238 -49.94 -9.23 -9.61
CA VAL A 238 -50.51 -9.16 -8.25
C VAL A 238 -49.48 -9.49 -7.18
N LEU A 239 -48.48 -10.31 -7.51
CA LEU A 239 -47.38 -10.73 -6.62
C LEU A 239 -46.18 -9.77 -6.67
N SER A 240 -46.21 -8.77 -7.56
CA SER A 240 -45.16 -7.77 -7.76
C SER A 240 -44.70 -7.02 -6.51
N PRO A 241 -45.57 -6.69 -5.53
CA PRO A 241 -45.12 -6.00 -4.31
C PRO A 241 -44.33 -6.91 -3.36
N LEU A 242 -44.50 -8.23 -3.44
CA LEU A 242 -44.02 -9.19 -2.43
C LEU A 242 -42.68 -9.84 -2.82
N LEU A 243 -42.40 -9.96 -4.12
CA LEU A 243 -41.18 -10.59 -4.66
C LEU A 243 -40.09 -9.59 -5.08
N GLY A 244 -40.35 -8.29 -4.95
CA GLY A 244 -39.41 -7.21 -5.27
C GLY A 244 -39.17 -6.98 -6.77
N PRO A 245 -38.71 -5.78 -7.17
CA PRO A 245 -38.57 -5.38 -8.58
C PRO A 245 -37.51 -6.20 -9.35
N GLY A 246 -36.56 -6.82 -8.65
CA GLY A 246 -35.50 -7.62 -9.27
C GLY A 246 -35.97 -8.94 -9.88
N LEU A 247 -37.04 -9.54 -9.36
CA LEU A 247 -37.57 -10.80 -9.89
C LEU A 247 -38.53 -10.58 -11.08
N LEU A 248 -39.23 -9.44 -11.13
CA LEU A 248 -40.13 -9.10 -12.26
C LEU A 248 -39.39 -8.58 -13.49
N ALA A 249 -38.31 -7.83 -13.32
CA ALA A 249 -37.46 -7.42 -14.44
C ALA A 249 -36.87 -8.63 -15.18
N ALA A 250 -36.73 -9.76 -14.48
CA ALA A 250 -36.27 -11.01 -15.05
C ALA A 250 -37.38 -11.71 -15.86
N ALA A 251 -38.64 -11.68 -15.42
CA ALA A 251 -39.73 -12.45 -16.04
C ALA A 251 -40.33 -11.81 -17.31
N ASP A 252 -40.20 -10.50 -17.53
CA ASP A 252 -40.90 -9.76 -18.59
C ASP A 252 -39.95 -9.29 -19.73
N GLN A 253 -38.99 -10.13 -20.12
CA GLN A 253 -38.10 -9.88 -21.29
C GLN A 253 -38.79 -10.08 -22.65
N THR A 254 -40.09 -10.34 -22.66
CA THR A 254 -40.77 -11.00 -23.78
C THR A 254 -41.64 -10.07 -24.64
N ASN A 255 -41.73 -8.78 -24.31
CA ASN A 255 -42.30 -7.76 -25.21
C ASN A 255 -41.39 -6.52 -25.22
N SER A 256 -40.48 -6.44 -26.18
CA SER A 256 -39.57 -5.28 -26.35
C SER A 256 -40.35 -3.97 -26.51
N GLU A 257 -41.55 -4.00 -27.09
CA GLU A 257 -42.42 -2.83 -27.21
C GLU A 257 -43.13 -2.46 -25.90
N ALA A 258 -43.58 -3.43 -25.10
CA ALA A 258 -44.26 -3.14 -23.83
C ALA A 258 -43.26 -2.72 -22.74
N THR A 259 -42.06 -3.29 -22.75
CA THR A 259 -40.95 -2.85 -21.89
C THR A 259 -40.45 -1.47 -22.30
N ALA A 260 -40.33 -1.17 -23.60
CA ALA A 260 -40.01 0.19 -24.06
C ALA A 260 -41.09 1.20 -23.68
N ARG A 261 -42.38 0.86 -23.83
CA ARG A 261 -43.50 1.73 -23.40
C ARG A 261 -43.51 1.96 -21.89
N ARG A 262 -43.31 0.91 -21.08
CA ARG A 262 -43.26 1.05 -19.60
C ARG A 262 -41.98 1.74 -19.12
N LEU A 263 -40.86 1.58 -19.81
CA LEU A 263 -39.63 2.32 -19.53
C LEU A 263 -39.84 3.80 -19.89
N HIS A 264 -40.51 4.09 -21.00
CA HIS A 264 -40.89 5.45 -21.37
C HIS A 264 -41.91 6.06 -20.40
N GLU A 265 -42.92 5.31 -19.95
CA GLU A 265 -43.90 5.72 -18.93
C GLU A 265 -43.25 5.92 -17.56
N SER A 266 -42.29 5.08 -17.17
CA SER A 266 -41.55 5.25 -15.91
C SER A 266 -40.53 6.38 -15.97
N LEU A 267 -39.87 6.60 -17.12
CA LEU A 267 -39.00 7.75 -17.34
C LEU A 267 -39.80 9.06 -17.39
N THR A 268 -40.99 9.06 -17.98
CA THR A 268 -41.89 10.22 -17.99
C THR A 268 -42.47 10.46 -16.60
N ALA A 269 -42.91 9.42 -15.88
CA ALA A 269 -43.36 9.56 -14.49
C ALA A 269 -42.24 10.02 -13.56
N ALA A 270 -41.01 9.52 -13.73
CA ALA A 270 -39.83 9.97 -12.99
C ALA A 270 -39.48 11.42 -13.33
N ASN A 271 -39.56 11.81 -14.60
CA ASN A 271 -39.35 13.20 -15.03
C ASN A 271 -40.43 14.13 -14.49
N VAL A 272 -41.71 13.73 -14.48
CA VAL A 272 -42.80 14.51 -13.89
C VAL A 272 -42.67 14.60 -12.37
N ALA A 273 -42.28 13.52 -11.70
CA ALA A 273 -42.01 13.54 -10.27
C ALA A 273 -40.79 14.42 -9.92
N LEU A 274 -39.74 14.36 -10.75
CA LEU A 274 -38.55 15.20 -10.63
C LEU A 274 -38.90 16.68 -10.86
N GLN A 275 -39.69 16.98 -11.88
CA GLN A 275 -40.18 18.34 -12.16
C GLN A 275 -41.11 18.84 -11.05
N ALA A 276 -41.98 18.00 -10.51
CA ALA A 276 -42.84 18.35 -9.38
C ALA A 276 -42.03 18.57 -8.09
N ALA A 277 -41.00 17.76 -7.85
CA ALA A 277 -40.06 17.97 -6.74
C ALA A 277 -39.26 19.26 -6.93
N GLN A 278 -38.79 19.54 -8.15
CA GLN A 278 -38.08 20.77 -8.49
C GLN A 278 -38.99 22.01 -8.36
N ALA A 279 -40.26 21.91 -8.75
CA ALA A 279 -41.26 22.96 -8.58
C ALA A 279 -41.58 23.22 -7.11
N LYS A 280 -41.73 22.15 -6.30
CA LYS A 280 -41.91 22.28 -4.85
C LYS A 280 -40.68 22.88 -4.17
N LEU A 281 -39.48 22.48 -4.55
CA LEU A 281 -38.23 23.06 -4.05
C LEU A 281 -38.10 24.54 -4.43
N ARG A 282 -38.50 24.91 -5.65
CA ARG A 282 -38.56 26.32 -6.07
C ARG A 282 -39.61 27.11 -5.29
N ALA A 283 -40.80 26.55 -5.09
CA ALA A 283 -41.87 27.19 -4.30
C ALA A 283 -41.44 27.39 -2.83
N VAL A 284 -40.77 26.41 -2.24
CA VAL A 284 -40.17 26.51 -0.89
C VAL A 284 -39.07 27.57 -0.86
N HIS A 285 -38.22 27.65 -1.89
CA HIS A 285 -37.20 28.69 -1.99
C HIS A 285 -37.81 30.09 -2.11
N VAL A 286 -38.85 30.25 -2.91
CA VAL A 286 -39.55 31.54 -3.07
C VAL A 286 -40.27 31.92 -1.78
N ALA A 287 -40.97 30.98 -1.13
CA ALA A 287 -41.62 31.21 0.15
C ALA A 287 -40.59 31.59 1.24
N ARG A 288 -39.47 30.87 1.32
CA ARG A 288 -38.38 31.18 2.26
C ARG A 288 -37.77 32.55 1.97
N ASN A 289 -37.51 32.89 0.71
CA ASN A 289 -37.00 34.21 0.34
C ASN A 289 -38.01 35.33 0.65
N ALA A 290 -39.31 35.08 0.48
CA ALA A 290 -40.36 36.04 0.85
C ALA A 290 -40.45 36.23 2.38
N VAL A 291 -40.32 35.15 3.16
CA VAL A 291 -40.27 35.19 4.62
C VAL A 291 -39.03 35.96 5.10
N VAL A 292 -37.86 35.68 4.53
CA VAL A 292 -36.59 36.35 4.90
C VAL A 292 -36.59 37.85 4.54
N ARG A 293 -37.32 38.25 3.49
CA ARG A 293 -37.43 39.66 3.07
C ARG A 293 -38.47 40.45 3.85
N ASN A 294 -39.47 39.79 4.46
CA ASN A 294 -40.47 40.48 5.28
C ASN A 294 -40.04 40.47 6.76
N PRO A 295 -39.73 41.63 7.35
CA PRO A 295 -39.17 41.69 8.71
C PRO A 295 -40.11 41.11 9.78
N ARG A 296 -41.43 41.22 9.63
CA ARG A 296 -42.39 40.62 10.59
C ARG A 296 -42.39 39.09 10.50
N LEU A 297 -42.42 38.53 9.29
CA LEU A 297 -42.43 37.08 9.11
C LEU A 297 -41.08 36.46 9.49
N LYS A 298 -39.98 37.12 9.14
CA LYS A 298 -38.64 36.74 9.56
C LYS A 298 -38.51 36.73 11.08
N ASN A 299 -38.97 37.77 11.78
CA ASN A 299 -38.91 37.79 13.25
C ASN A 299 -39.73 36.67 13.90
N THR A 300 -40.83 36.25 13.26
CA THR A 300 -41.68 35.14 13.74
C THR A 300 -41.02 33.78 13.47
N ASP A 301 -40.41 33.60 12.28
CA ASP A 301 -39.61 32.42 11.93
C ASP A 301 -38.38 32.31 12.86
N ASP A 302 -37.66 33.40 13.07
CA ASP A 302 -36.50 33.48 13.97
C ASP A 302 -36.91 33.20 15.43
N ALA A 303 -38.12 33.59 15.86
CA ALA A 303 -38.65 33.27 17.19
C ALA A 303 -38.98 31.78 17.33
N TYR A 304 -39.68 31.20 16.35
CA TYR A 304 -39.98 29.78 16.32
C TYR A 304 -38.70 28.93 16.28
N TRP A 305 -37.73 29.29 15.43
CA TRP A 305 -36.45 28.60 15.39
C TRP A 305 -35.70 28.75 16.69
N ARG A 306 -35.67 29.94 17.32
CA ARG A 306 -35.08 30.12 18.67
C ARG A 306 -35.73 29.24 19.74
N ASP A 307 -37.04 29.02 19.69
CA ASP A 307 -37.75 28.14 20.64
C ASP A 307 -37.48 26.65 20.37
N VAL A 308 -37.44 26.22 19.10
CA VAL A 308 -37.10 24.83 18.71
C VAL A 308 -35.64 24.51 19.03
N VAL A 309 -34.77 25.49 18.83
CA VAL A 309 -33.37 25.53 19.22
C VAL A 309 -33.36 25.42 20.75
N ALA A 310 -33.97 26.31 21.53
CA ALA A 310 -34.01 26.17 23.01
C ALA A 310 -34.58 24.82 23.52
N LEU A 311 -35.51 24.18 22.79
CA LEU A 311 -36.03 22.82 23.07
C LEU A 311 -35.06 21.68 22.71
N GLN A 312 -34.15 21.88 21.75
CA GLN A 312 -33.08 20.94 21.39
C GLN A 312 -31.78 21.19 22.18
N ASP A 313 -31.63 22.35 22.83
CA ASP A 313 -30.47 22.71 23.68
C ASP A 313 -30.63 22.45 25.18
N GLY A 314 -31.84 22.08 25.62
CA GLY A 314 -32.07 21.48 26.94
C GLY A 314 -31.57 20.05 27.09
N ASP A 315 -31.24 19.38 25.97
CA ASP A 315 -30.47 18.13 25.86
C ASP A 315 -29.39 18.32 24.77
N ALA A 316 -28.57 19.35 24.98
CA ALA A 316 -27.28 19.68 24.36
C ALA A 316 -27.09 19.41 22.86
N VAL A 317 -27.53 20.30 21.95
CA VAL A 317 -26.88 20.57 20.64
C VAL A 317 -27.34 21.91 20.01
N HIS A 318 -26.50 22.98 19.98
CA HIS A 318 -26.52 24.11 19.03
C HIS A 318 -25.09 24.46 18.62
N GLY A 319 -24.67 24.57 17.36
CA GLY A 319 -25.33 24.77 16.06
C GLY A 319 -24.47 25.80 15.27
N PRO A 320 -24.71 26.16 14.00
CA PRO A 320 -25.12 25.39 12.82
C PRO A 320 -24.19 25.62 11.59
N ARG A 321 -24.24 24.70 10.59
CA ARG A 321 -23.74 24.95 9.22
C ARG A 321 -24.89 25.09 8.22
N SER A 322 -24.76 26.12 7.41
CA SER A 322 -25.60 26.61 6.31
C SER A 322 -25.75 25.68 5.10
N ARG A 323 -26.88 25.79 4.37
CA ARG A 323 -27.06 25.47 2.93
C ARG A 323 -27.49 26.79 2.22
N ILE A 324 -26.77 27.35 1.22
CA ILE A 324 -26.76 27.07 -0.25
C ILE A 324 -28.14 27.37 -0.91
N PRO A 325 -28.38 27.89 -2.17
CA PRO A 325 -27.58 28.03 -3.43
C PRO A 325 -27.77 29.33 -4.30
N HIS A 326 -27.04 29.44 -5.43
CA HIS A 326 -27.51 29.71 -6.82
C HIS A 326 -26.40 29.17 -7.78
N ILE A 327 -26.59 28.19 -8.68
CA ILE A 327 -27.40 28.00 -9.91
C ILE A 327 -26.86 28.78 -11.14
N THR A 328 -26.16 28.04 -12.00
CA THR A 328 -26.44 27.81 -13.44
C THR A 328 -26.80 29.02 -14.35
N ALA A 329 -25.85 29.40 -15.21
CA ALA A 329 -26.01 29.76 -16.63
C ALA A 329 -24.57 29.84 -17.21
N HIS A 330 -24.13 29.11 -18.23
CA HIS A 330 -24.61 29.11 -19.61
C HIS A 330 -24.21 27.80 -20.31
N ILE A 331 -25.20 27.08 -20.84
CA ILE A 331 -25.06 26.30 -22.07
C ILE A 331 -25.90 27.03 -23.12
N VAL A 332 -25.47 26.97 -24.37
CA VAL A 332 -26.09 27.50 -25.59
C VAL A 332 -25.56 28.87 -26.02
N GLN A 333 -24.38 28.85 -26.64
CA GLN A 333 -24.18 29.56 -27.91
C GLN A 333 -23.01 28.95 -28.68
N ARG A 334 -23.19 28.82 -30.00
CA ARG A 334 -22.22 28.39 -31.03
C ARG A 334 -22.07 26.89 -31.28
N ARG A 335 -23.19 26.32 -31.76
CA ARG A 335 -23.18 25.34 -32.86
C ARG A 335 -23.62 26.09 -34.13
N ALA A 336 -22.68 26.74 -34.84
CA ALA A 336 -22.82 27.23 -36.22
C ALA A 336 -21.52 27.94 -36.66
N SER A 337 -20.71 27.26 -37.48
CA SER A 337 -19.50 27.67 -38.26
C SER A 337 -18.41 26.60 -38.06
N CYS A 338 -17.91 25.81 -39.02
CA CYS A 338 -17.84 25.92 -40.48
C CYS A 338 -17.77 24.51 -41.11
N CYS A 339 -18.31 24.41 -42.33
CA CYS A 339 -17.90 23.45 -43.37
C CYS A 339 -16.87 24.11 -44.31
N SER A 340 -16.18 23.27 -45.11
CA SER A 340 -15.27 23.58 -46.25
C SER A 340 -13.83 23.99 -45.83
N CYS A 341 -12.72 23.50 -46.39
CA CYS A 341 -12.36 22.88 -47.69
C CYS A 341 -11.27 21.78 -47.47
N ALA A 342 -11.27 20.63 -48.16
CA ALA A 342 -10.49 20.31 -49.37
C ALA A 342 -9.05 20.89 -49.36
N GLY A 343 -7.95 20.18 -49.58
CA GLY A 343 -7.64 18.80 -49.98
C GLY A 343 -6.22 18.81 -50.56
N THR A 344 -5.42 17.76 -50.38
CA THR A 344 -4.33 17.38 -51.33
C THR A 344 -3.77 16.02 -50.93
N ALA A 345 -3.88 15.08 -51.87
CA ALA A 345 -3.24 13.78 -51.86
C ALA A 345 -1.78 13.89 -52.32
N VAL A 346 -0.85 13.15 -51.72
CA VAL A 346 0.40 12.74 -52.39
C VAL A 346 0.86 11.34 -51.90
N ALA A 347 0.90 10.42 -52.86
CA ALA A 347 1.80 9.28 -53.08
C ALA A 347 2.08 8.24 -51.96
N ARG A 348 1.55 7.03 -52.21
CA ARG A 348 2.24 5.75 -51.91
C ARG A 348 3.53 5.65 -52.74
N PRO A 349 4.52 4.88 -52.24
CA PRO A 349 5.15 3.91 -53.12
C PRO A 349 5.13 2.48 -52.55
N SER A 350 5.14 1.58 -53.52
CA SER A 350 5.05 0.14 -53.49
C SER A 350 6.37 -0.57 -53.16
N SER A 351 6.23 -1.71 -52.50
CA SER A 351 6.99 -2.96 -52.67
C SER A 351 8.51 -2.93 -52.87
N THR A 352 9.22 -3.60 -51.94
CA THR A 352 10.35 -4.48 -52.28
C THR A 352 10.36 -5.68 -51.33
N LYS A 353 10.30 -6.87 -51.93
CA LYS A 353 10.51 -8.20 -51.32
C LYS A 353 12.01 -8.42 -51.12
N LEU A 354 12.42 -9.14 -50.06
CA LEU A 354 13.57 -10.09 -50.00
C LEU A 354 13.69 -10.67 -48.56
N PRO A 355 14.36 -11.81 -48.32
CA PRO A 355 13.66 -13.07 -48.00
C PRO A 355 13.97 -13.64 -46.61
N LEU A 356 13.29 -14.74 -46.32
CA LEU A 356 13.41 -15.65 -45.18
C LEU A 356 14.84 -15.87 -44.64
N ALA A 357 14.95 -15.89 -43.31
CA ALA A 357 15.76 -16.87 -42.60
C ALA A 357 14.93 -17.49 -41.46
N ARG A 358 14.50 -18.74 -41.68
CA ARG A 358 13.86 -19.62 -40.67
C ARG A 358 14.90 -20.01 -39.64
N HIS A 359 14.62 -19.92 -38.34
CA HIS A 359 15.14 -20.86 -37.33
C HIS A 359 14.03 -21.16 -36.30
N GLY A 360 13.98 -22.42 -35.88
CA GLY A 360 12.76 -23.15 -35.50
C GLY A 360 12.14 -22.77 -34.17
N LEU A 361 10.82 -22.62 -34.20
CA LEU A 361 9.95 -22.67 -33.02
C LEU A 361 9.68 -24.14 -32.70
N VAL A 362 10.18 -24.62 -31.56
CA VAL A 362 9.81 -25.92 -31.02
C VAL A 362 8.44 -25.76 -30.36
N VAL A 363 7.41 -26.31 -31.00
CA VAL A 363 6.08 -26.47 -30.40
C VAL A 363 6.13 -27.70 -29.51
N VAL A 364 6.00 -27.50 -28.19
CA VAL A 364 5.71 -28.61 -27.26
C VAL A 364 4.32 -28.37 -26.66
N ASN A 365 3.41 -29.26 -27.00
CA ASN A 365 2.18 -29.51 -26.26
C ASN A 365 2.42 -30.84 -25.51
N PRO A 366 2.17 -30.92 -24.19
CA PRO A 366 0.96 -31.64 -23.82
C PRO A 366 0.27 -31.17 -22.53
N LEU A 367 -1.06 -31.30 -22.56
CA LEU A 367 -1.91 -31.61 -21.42
C LEU A 367 -1.48 -32.91 -20.73
N VAL A 368 -1.01 -32.86 -19.48
CA VAL A 368 -1.35 -33.78 -18.37
C VAL A 368 -1.00 -33.07 -17.05
N ARG A 369 -1.99 -32.88 -16.16
CA ARG A 369 -1.78 -32.52 -14.76
C ARG A 369 -1.56 -33.79 -13.94
N SER A 370 -0.61 -33.78 -12.99
CA SER A 370 -0.87 -34.21 -11.61
C SER A 370 0.34 -34.03 -10.68
N SER A 371 0.06 -33.53 -9.47
CA SER A 371 0.65 -33.93 -8.19
C SER A 371 2.18 -33.95 -8.04
N LEU A 372 2.71 -32.98 -7.30
CA LEU A 372 3.73 -33.15 -6.23
C LEU A 372 4.16 -31.75 -5.74
N ARG A 373 3.41 -31.21 -4.78
CA ARG A 373 3.94 -30.21 -3.85
C ARG A 373 3.60 -30.74 -2.47
N HIS A 374 4.56 -31.39 -1.84
CA HIS A 374 4.85 -31.50 -0.41
C HIS A 374 6.02 -32.51 -0.28
N ALA A 375 6.91 -32.26 0.67
CA ALA A 375 8.12 -33.02 1.03
C ALA A 375 9.40 -32.69 0.24
N SER A 376 10.16 -31.70 0.74
CA SER A 376 11.62 -31.83 0.94
C SER A 376 12.20 -30.63 1.69
N THR A 377 11.96 -30.52 3.00
CA THR A 377 12.94 -29.95 3.96
C THR A 377 12.59 -30.38 5.39
N ILE A 378 12.84 -31.65 5.70
CA ILE A 378 13.15 -32.11 7.06
C ILE A 378 14.48 -32.85 6.94
N ALA A 379 15.33 -32.66 7.94
CA ALA A 379 16.63 -33.28 8.20
C ALA A 379 17.86 -32.61 7.57
N PHE A 380 18.41 -31.60 8.26
CA PHE A 380 19.72 -31.79 8.91
C PHE A 380 19.95 -30.72 10.00
N GLN A 381 20.54 -31.16 11.11
CA GLN A 381 21.03 -30.41 12.28
C GLN A 381 20.01 -29.92 13.32
N LYS A 382 19.69 -30.85 14.23
CA LYS A 382 19.63 -30.60 15.67
C LYS A 382 20.74 -31.44 16.29
N GLU A 383 21.77 -30.81 16.84
CA GLU A 383 22.50 -31.26 18.04
C GLU A 383 23.55 -30.24 18.48
N VAL A 384 23.69 -30.12 19.81
CA VAL A 384 24.63 -29.30 20.60
C VAL A 384 24.18 -27.83 20.78
N LEU A 385 23.78 -27.34 21.95
CA LEU A 385 23.47 -27.87 23.29
C LEU A 385 22.90 -26.66 24.09
N ASP A 386 22.16 -26.97 25.15
CA ASP A 386 21.84 -26.14 26.33
C ASP A 386 20.41 -25.61 26.47
N GLU A 387 19.60 -26.38 27.21
CA GLU A 387 18.64 -25.84 28.17
C GLU A 387 18.28 -26.95 29.17
N HIS A 388 18.75 -26.87 30.42
CA HIS A 388 18.16 -27.54 31.59
C HIS A 388 18.26 -26.62 32.82
N ALA A 389 17.15 -25.95 33.12
CA ALA A 389 16.62 -25.78 34.48
C ALA A 389 15.56 -26.91 34.66
N ASP A 390 15.34 -27.59 35.78
CA ASP A 390 15.30 -27.14 37.17
C ASP A 390 15.27 -28.36 38.14
N GLU A 391 15.49 -28.08 39.43
CA GLU A 391 14.95 -28.77 40.62
C GLU A 391 15.56 -30.11 41.12
N ARG A 392 16.45 -30.04 42.12
CA ARG A 392 16.16 -30.30 43.57
C ARG A 392 17.39 -30.71 44.40
N SER A 393 17.41 -30.20 45.63
CA SER A 393 17.86 -30.86 46.88
C SER A 393 19.28 -30.61 47.41
N THR A 394 19.29 -29.98 48.59
CA THR A 394 20.12 -30.24 49.79
C THR A 394 21.61 -29.85 49.83
N ALA A 395 21.90 -28.90 50.72
CA ALA A 395 23.18 -28.57 51.38
C ALA A 395 23.77 -29.79 52.17
N PRO A 396 24.92 -29.72 52.89
CA PRO A 396 25.86 -28.61 53.15
C PRO A 396 27.38 -28.97 53.06
N GLN A 397 28.24 -27.97 53.37
CA GLN A 397 29.57 -28.04 54.02
C GLN A 397 30.77 -27.39 53.27
N GLN A 398 31.31 -26.34 53.91
CA GLN A 398 32.67 -25.76 53.84
C GLN A 398 33.73 -26.73 54.48
N PRO A 399 35.08 -26.48 54.54
CA PRO A 399 35.82 -25.19 54.46
C PRO A 399 37.29 -25.11 53.88
N LYS A 400 37.70 -23.87 53.50
CA LYS A 400 39.00 -23.12 53.74
C LYS A 400 40.38 -23.61 53.17
N PRO A 401 41.49 -22.78 53.19
CA PRO A 401 41.67 -21.29 53.25
C PRO A 401 42.88 -20.63 52.46
N ALA A 402 42.89 -19.27 52.46
CA ALA A 402 44.00 -18.26 52.65
C ALA A 402 45.11 -18.04 51.56
N ARG A 403 45.81 -16.90 51.36
CA ARG A 403 46.14 -15.61 52.07
C ARG A 403 46.84 -14.67 51.03
N ALA A 404 46.56 -13.36 50.81
CA ALA A 404 46.92 -12.07 51.46
C ALA A 404 48.41 -11.57 51.48
N ALA A 405 48.60 -10.32 51.01
CA ALA A 405 49.42 -9.18 51.54
C ALA A 405 50.70 -8.66 50.79
N ALA A 406 50.78 -7.32 50.68
CA ALA A 406 51.88 -6.40 50.26
C ALA A 406 52.86 -6.08 51.44
N PRO A 407 53.82 -5.08 51.50
CA PRO A 407 53.93 -3.74 50.81
C PRO A 407 55.37 -3.11 50.57
N ALA A 408 55.40 -1.83 50.09
CA ALA A 408 56.32 -0.67 50.42
C ALA A 408 57.82 -0.64 49.93
N LEU A 409 58.56 0.47 49.67
CA LEU A 409 58.42 1.94 49.41
C LEU A 409 59.82 2.56 49.02
N ALA A 410 59.88 3.65 48.22
CA ALA A 410 60.84 4.80 48.18
C ALA A 410 62.38 4.59 47.94
N ASN A 411 63.25 5.50 47.45
CA ASN A 411 63.26 6.89 46.93
C ASN A 411 64.69 7.18 46.35
N GLN A 412 64.85 8.23 45.52
CA GLN A 412 65.90 9.29 45.54
C GLN A 412 66.42 9.79 44.16
N THR A 413 66.84 11.06 44.17
CA THR A 413 66.85 12.11 43.12
C THR A 413 68.28 12.59 42.73
N TRP A 414 68.36 13.56 41.78
CA TRP A 414 69.25 14.77 41.67
C TRP A 414 69.91 14.97 40.27
N THR A 415 69.51 15.96 39.43
CA THR A 415 69.95 17.38 39.20
C THR A 415 71.00 17.62 38.08
N ALA A 416 70.91 18.80 37.44
CA ALA A 416 71.53 19.25 36.17
C ALA A 416 72.82 20.13 36.31
N ALA A 417 73.59 20.33 35.21
CA ALA A 417 74.19 21.62 34.74
C ALA A 417 75.27 21.53 33.61
N ALA A 418 75.11 22.37 32.56
CA ALA A 418 76.00 23.31 31.80
C ALA A 418 77.44 23.04 31.25
N GLY A 419 77.71 23.66 30.06
CA GLY A 419 78.99 24.10 29.43
C GLY A 419 79.45 23.28 28.20
N THR A 420 80.05 23.73 27.07
CA THR A 420 80.60 25.02 26.53
C THR A 420 81.01 24.80 25.03
N GLU A 421 81.03 25.84 24.17
CA GLU A 421 81.40 25.88 22.70
C GLU A 421 82.95 25.85 22.42
N PRO A 422 83.60 26.11 21.21
CA PRO A 422 83.15 26.48 19.83
C PRO A 422 83.95 25.93 18.58
N ASP A 423 83.56 26.39 17.35
CA ASP A 423 84.35 26.69 16.10
C ASP A 423 84.86 25.52 15.17
N VAL A 424 84.81 25.47 13.81
CA VAL A 424 84.67 26.40 12.64
C VAL A 424 84.16 25.67 11.36
N ASP A 425 83.44 26.39 10.48
CA ASP A 425 83.12 26.27 9.02
C ASP A 425 82.87 24.93 8.30
N VAL A 426 81.69 24.80 7.66
CA VAL A 426 81.52 24.48 6.21
C VAL A 426 80.13 24.95 5.72
N VAL A 427 80.11 25.80 4.69
CA VAL A 427 78.92 26.11 3.87
C VAL A 427 78.88 25.18 2.66
N LEU A 428 77.92 24.25 2.63
CA LEU A 428 76.93 24.07 1.55
C LEU A 428 76.17 22.74 1.74
N ALA A 429 74.89 22.88 2.13
CA ALA A 429 73.76 21.97 1.99
C ALA A 429 73.98 20.45 2.24
N PRO A 430 73.28 19.86 3.23
CA PRO A 430 72.78 18.50 3.00
C PRO A 430 71.46 18.11 3.68
N ARG A 431 70.96 16.99 3.14
CA ARG A 431 70.01 16.01 3.69
C ARG A 431 70.38 15.51 5.09
N ALA A 432 69.31 15.16 5.81
CA ALA A 432 69.09 14.00 6.68
C ALA A 432 70.15 13.64 7.75
N GLU A 433 69.72 13.67 9.02
CA GLU A 433 69.84 12.63 10.06
C GLU A 433 69.19 13.20 11.33
N SER A 434 68.14 12.61 11.93
CA SER A 434 68.03 11.34 12.65
C SER A 434 67.66 11.68 14.11
N GLY A 435 66.72 10.93 14.69
CA GLY A 435 66.52 10.92 16.15
C GLY A 435 65.62 12.01 16.74
N GLY A 436 64.50 12.33 16.11
CA GLY A 436 63.44 13.14 16.73
C GLY A 436 62.10 12.46 16.54
N HIS A 437 61.43 12.09 17.63
CA HIS A 437 60.03 11.68 17.63
C HIS A 437 59.18 12.73 16.89
N HIS A 438 58.90 12.49 15.60
CA HIS A 438 58.01 13.35 14.84
C HIS A 438 56.58 13.14 15.35
N ARG A 439 56.17 14.08 16.20
CA ARG A 439 54.80 14.33 16.65
C ARG A 439 53.85 14.26 15.45
N LEU A 440 52.77 13.49 15.61
CA LEU A 440 51.57 13.62 14.78
C LEU A 440 51.23 15.10 14.64
N ALA A 441 51.12 15.60 13.41
CA ALA A 441 50.72 16.97 13.12
C ALA A 441 49.28 17.22 13.63
N GLY A 442 49.18 17.67 14.88
CA GLY A 442 48.51 18.89 15.36
C GLY A 442 47.35 19.50 14.58
N GLU A 443 46.29 18.76 14.25
CA GLU A 443 44.97 19.38 14.03
C GLU A 443 44.19 19.31 15.34
N THR A 444 43.95 20.48 15.96
CA THR A 444 43.07 20.58 17.13
C THR A 444 41.61 20.59 16.67
N LEU A 445 40.67 20.27 17.56
CA LEU A 445 39.25 20.38 17.20
C LEU A 445 38.87 21.81 16.80
N ALA A 446 39.52 22.83 17.39
CA ALA A 446 39.32 24.23 17.03
C ALA A 446 39.71 24.51 15.56
N ASP A 447 40.80 23.91 15.08
CA ASP A 447 41.25 24.05 13.68
C ASP A 447 40.26 23.39 12.70
N ILE A 448 39.57 22.34 13.12
CA ILE A 448 38.54 21.65 12.33
C ILE A 448 37.24 22.45 12.32
N VAL A 449 36.84 22.98 13.48
CA VAL A 449 35.66 23.85 13.60
C VAL A 449 35.85 25.13 12.77
N ALA A 450 37.07 25.66 12.70
CA ALA A 450 37.40 26.82 11.84
C ALA A 450 37.21 26.55 10.33
N GLN A 451 37.30 25.28 9.89
CA GLN A 451 37.03 24.90 8.50
C GLN A 451 35.53 24.87 8.18
N ASN A 452 34.66 24.89 9.20
CA ASN A 452 33.21 24.96 9.08
C ASN A 452 32.56 23.87 8.19
N HIS A 453 33.13 22.66 8.20
CA HIS A 453 32.62 21.53 7.42
C HIS A 453 31.83 20.55 8.31
N PRO A 454 30.49 20.43 8.17
CA PRO A 454 29.63 19.70 9.12
C PRO A 454 30.04 18.25 9.35
N GLU A 455 30.31 17.50 8.28
CA GLU A 455 30.66 16.07 8.40
C GLU A 455 32.06 15.86 9.00
N GLN A 456 32.97 16.81 8.81
CA GLN A 456 34.32 16.74 9.38
C GLN A 456 34.28 16.98 10.89
N ILE A 457 33.47 17.96 11.32
CA ILE A 457 33.18 18.23 12.73
C ILE A 457 32.55 16.99 13.39
N LEU A 458 31.57 16.35 12.72
CA LEU A 458 30.94 15.13 13.21
C LEU A 458 31.95 13.99 13.41
N HIS A 459 32.82 13.74 12.42
CA HIS A 459 33.89 12.74 12.58
C HIS A 459 34.91 13.11 13.66
N ALA A 460 35.17 14.40 13.88
CA ALA A 460 36.05 14.88 14.94
C ALA A 460 35.45 14.66 16.34
N LEU A 461 34.14 14.85 16.50
CA LEU A 461 33.42 14.58 17.75
C LEU A 461 33.33 13.08 18.05
N CYS A 462 33.26 12.22 17.03
CA CYS A 462 33.34 10.76 17.22
C CYS A 462 34.75 10.29 17.59
N HIS A 463 35.79 11.10 17.40
CA HIS A 463 37.18 10.66 17.57
C HIS A 463 37.57 10.55 19.05
N PRO A 464 38.09 9.40 19.54
CA PRO A 464 38.35 9.16 20.96
C PRO A 464 39.27 10.17 21.66
N LYS A 465 40.21 10.78 20.92
CA LYS A 465 41.17 11.74 21.48
C LYS A 465 40.77 13.22 21.31
N LEU A 466 39.77 13.53 20.49
CA LEU A 466 39.37 14.91 20.18
C LEU A 466 37.98 15.23 20.73
N GLY A 467 37.01 14.33 20.51
CA GLY A 467 35.63 14.50 20.93
C GLY A 467 35.45 14.50 22.45
N PRO A 468 35.75 13.40 23.17
CA PRO A 468 35.49 13.33 24.61
C PRO A 468 36.17 14.45 25.42
N PRO A 469 37.45 14.79 25.20
CA PRO A 469 38.08 15.91 25.90
C PRO A 469 37.36 17.24 25.65
N PHE A 470 36.92 17.51 24.41
CA PHE A 470 36.16 18.72 24.11
C PHE A 470 34.78 18.71 24.78
N ILE A 471 34.00 17.62 24.62
CA ILE A 471 32.64 17.51 25.17
C ILE A 471 32.65 17.68 26.69
N GLN A 472 33.69 17.21 27.37
CA GLN A 472 33.82 17.27 28.83
C GLN A 472 34.39 18.60 29.35
N SER A 473 35.08 19.40 28.53
CA SER A 473 35.79 20.61 28.99
C SER A 473 35.33 21.92 28.35
N ALA A 474 34.65 21.87 27.19
CA ALA A 474 34.18 23.06 26.48
C ALA A 474 33.18 23.86 27.31
N SER A 475 33.17 25.18 27.11
CA SER A 475 32.10 26.04 27.64
C SER A 475 30.75 25.72 27.00
N ASP A 476 29.66 26.09 27.65
CA ASP A 476 28.31 25.84 27.11
C ASP A 476 28.07 26.55 25.78
N GLU A 477 28.62 27.76 25.60
CA GLU A 477 28.54 28.53 24.37
C GLU A 477 29.33 27.87 23.22
N GLU A 478 30.54 27.39 23.49
CA GLU A 478 31.36 26.69 22.49
C GLU A 478 30.74 25.36 22.09
N PHE A 479 30.20 24.62 23.06
CA PHE A 479 29.54 23.34 22.80
C PHE A 479 28.26 23.52 21.97
N ALA A 480 27.41 24.50 22.32
CA ALA A 480 26.22 24.83 21.55
C ALA A 480 26.57 25.24 20.11
N ARG A 481 27.56 26.13 19.95
CA ARG A 481 28.02 26.59 18.63
C ARG A 481 28.50 25.43 17.76
N VAL A 482 29.26 24.48 18.31
CA VAL A 482 29.74 23.32 17.55
C VAL A 482 28.59 22.40 17.12
N LEU A 483 27.58 22.21 17.98
CA LEU A 483 26.39 21.41 17.62
C LEU A 483 25.50 22.10 16.58
N GLU A 484 25.40 23.42 16.60
CA GLU A 484 24.66 24.20 15.58
C GLU A 484 25.25 24.01 14.18
N LEU A 485 26.57 23.87 14.06
CA LEU A 485 27.25 23.56 12.79
C LEU A 485 26.87 22.19 12.22
N LEU A 486 26.34 21.28 13.05
CA LEU A 486 25.81 20.00 12.61
C LEU A 486 24.36 20.13 12.14
N ASP A 487 24.11 20.92 11.10
CA ASP A 487 22.75 21.12 10.58
C ASP A 487 22.20 19.80 9.98
N PRO A 488 21.08 19.25 10.49
CA PRO A 488 20.48 18.05 9.91
C PRO A 488 20.10 18.19 8.42
N ALA A 489 19.88 19.42 7.93
CA ALA A 489 19.58 19.65 6.53
C ALA A 489 20.70 19.16 5.59
N TYR A 490 21.96 19.40 5.98
CA TYR A 490 23.14 18.97 5.21
C TYR A 490 23.21 17.44 5.06
N PHE A 491 22.91 16.71 6.13
CA PHE A 491 23.02 15.25 6.17
C PHE A 491 21.81 14.53 5.56
N LEU A 492 20.60 15.07 5.77
CA LEU A 492 19.38 14.30 5.57
C LEU A 492 18.48 14.82 4.43
N ASP A 493 18.44 16.10 4.09
CA ASP A 493 17.35 16.63 3.24
C ASP A 493 17.42 16.12 1.80
N GLU A 494 18.59 16.16 1.17
CA GLU A 494 18.76 15.60 -0.18
C GLU A 494 18.54 14.09 -0.19
N ARG A 495 19.02 13.39 0.84
CA ARG A 495 18.84 11.95 0.99
C ARG A 495 17.36 11.58 1.16
N LYS A 496 16.60 12.33 1.96
CA LYS A 496 15.13 12.18 2.15
C LYS A 496 14.39 12.32 0.83
N LYS A 497 14.75 13.32 0.00
CA LYS A 497 14.16 13.54 -1.32
C LYS A 497 14.38 12.34 -2.25
N ILE A 498 15.57 11.74 -2.23
CA ILE A 498 15.89 10.57 -3.06
C ILE A 498 15.17 9.31 -2.54
N ASP A 499 15.31 9.00 -1.25
CA ASP A 499 14.80 7.76 -0.65
C ASP A 499 13.26 7.68 -0.62
N ARG A 500 12.58 8.83 -0.70
CA ARG A 500 11.13 8.91 -0.92
C ARG A 500 10.71 8.15 -2.18
N ASP A 501 11.53 8.15 -3.22
CA ASP A 501 11.23 7.53 -4.52
C ASP A 501 11.99 6.22 -4.78
N VAL A 502 12.94 5.86 -3.92
CA VAL A 502 13.68 4.60 -3.99
C VAL A 502 12.75 3.42 -3.74
N ASN A 503 12.73 2.45 -4.66
CA ASN A 503 11.95 1.23 -4.49
C ASN A 503 12.44 0.45 -3.26
N PRO A 504 11.54 0.01 -2.34
CA PRO A 504 11.94 -0.73 -1.15
C PRO A 504 12.76 -1.99 -1.43
N ARG A 505 12.63 -2.56 -2.64
CA ARG A 505 13.44 -3.70 -3.08
C ARG A 505 14.95 -3.42 -3.04
N LEU A 506 15.40 -2.17 -3.22
CA LEU A 506 16.82 -1.82 -3.16
C LEU A 506 17.41 -1.99 -1.74
N TYR A 507 16.59 -1.93 -0.69
CA TYR A 507 17.03 -2.21 0.68
C TYR A 507 17.19 -3.70 0.97
N PHE A 508 16.35 -4.54 0.36
CA PHE A 508 16.23 -5.97 0.70
C PHE A 508 16.78 -6.94 -0.36
N GLN A 509 17.07 -6.49 -1.57
CA GLN A 509 17.69 -7.34 -2.60
C GLN A 509 19.13 -7.70 -2.24
N PHE A 510 19.51 -8.96 -2.46
CA PHE A 510 20.85 -9.44 -2.16
C PHE A 510 21.90 -9.03 -3.23
N ALA A 511 23.06 -8.64 -2.69
CA ALA A 511 24.43 -8.73 -3.22
C ALA A 511 24.95 -7.76 -4.30
N ILE A 512 24.15 -7.27 -5.26
CA ILE A 512 24.73 -6.51 -6.39
C ILE A 512 24.57 -4.98 -6.24
N ARG A 513 23.37 -4.49 -5.88
CA ARG A 513 23.07 -3.04 -5.76
C ARG A 513 22.21 -2.71 -4.54
N LYS A 514 22.61 -3.20 -3.37
CA LYS A 514 21.93 -2.87 -2.11
C LYS A 514 22.12 -1.38 -1.82
N SER A 515 21.10 -0.71 -1.27
CA SER A 515 21.23 0.62 -0.66
C SER A 515 21.02 0.50 0.85
N GLY A 516 21.74 1.31 1.63
CA GLY A 516 21.47 1.45 3.07
C GLY A 516 20.06 1.99 3.32
N PHE A 517 19.41 1.55 4.39
CA PHE A 517 18.10 2.04 4.77
C PHE A 517 18.20 3.43 5.39
N LEU A 518 17.33 4.37 4.99
CA LEU A 518 17.34 5.72 5.55
C LEU A 518 17.12 5.73 7.07
N GLY A 519 16.28 4.82 7.56
CA GLY A 519 16.05 4.72 9.00
C GLY A 519 17.28 4.27 9.78
N ASP A 520 18.19 3.48 9.19
CA ASP A 520 19.44 3.08 9.85
C ASP A 520 20.32 4.32 10.06
N LYS A 521 20.37 5.21 9.07
CA LYS A 521 21.05 6.50 9.19
C LYS A 521 20.40 7.38 10.27
N PHE A 522 19.07 7.45 10.30
CA PHE A 522 18.37 8.17 11.36
C PHE A 522 18.73 7.65 12.74
N ASP A 523 18.71 6.33 12.93
CA ASP A 523 19.03 5.72 14.22
C ASP A 523 20.50 5.99 14.60
N TRP A 524 21.41 5.91 13.64
CA TRP A 524 22.82 6.25 13.87
C TRP A 524 23.02 7.69 14.34
N TYR A 525 22.43 8.68 13.64
CA TYR A 525 22.56 10.10 14.04
C TYR A 525 21.91 10.38 15.39
N LEU A 526 20.76 9.75 15.69
CA LEU A 526 20.10 9.93 16.98
C LEU A 526 20.92 9.32 18.13
N HIS A 527 21.48 8.12 17.94
CA HIS A 527 22.36 7.51 18.93
C HIS A 527 23.66 8.30 19.13
N PHE A 528 24.25 8.82 18.05
CA PHE A 528 25.41 9.70 18.14
C PHE A 528 25.11 10.94 19.01
N LEU A 529 23.97 11.61 18.78
CA LEU A 529 23.58 12.77 19.57
C LEU A 529 23.28 12.40 21.03
N GLU A 530 22.63 11.26 21.26
CA GLU A 530 22.38 10.73 22.59
C GLU A 530 23.70 10.46 23.34
N ASP A 531 24.68 9.85 22.70
CA ASP A 531 26.01 9.60 23.26
C ASP A 531 26.73 10.90 23.61
N VAL A 532 26.71 11.89 22.72
CA VAL A 532 27.29 13.23 22.96
C VAL A 532 26.62 13.91 24.16
N VAL A 533 25.29 13.87 24.24
CA VAL A 533 24.52 14.44 25.35
C VAL A 533 24.81 13.70 26.67
N ASN A 534 24.85 12.38 26.64
CA ASN A 534 25.14 11.56 27.82
C ASN A 534 26.55 11.81 28.35
N MET A 535 27.54 11.95 27.46
CA MET A 535 28.91 12.34 27.83
C MET A 535 28.96 13.73 28.45
N ARG A 536 28.24 14.71 27.90
CA ARG A 536 28.16 16.08 28.44
C ARG A 536 27.54 16.10 29.85
N ARG A 537 26.45 15.35 30.04
CA ARG A 537 25.79 15.20 31.35
C ARG A 537 26.66 14.47 32.37
N ALA A 538 27.39 13.43 31.95
CA ALA A 538 28.31 12.69 32.82
C ALA A 538 29.47 13.58 33.32
N ALA A 539 29.84 14.62 32.56
CA ALA A 539 30.81 15.63 32.99
C ALA A 539 30.22 16.69 33.95
N GLY A 540 28.93 16.58 34.31
CA GLY A 540 28.28 17.46 35.28
C GLY A 540 27.62 18.71 34.70
N PHE A 541 27.56 18.84 33.37
CA PHE A 541 26.91 19.99 32.72
C PHE A 541 25.41 19.75 32.50
N CYS A 542 24.62 20.81 32.71
CA CYS A 542 23.23 20.88 32.27
C CYS A 542 23.17 21.30 30.80
N LEU A 543 22.12 20.90 30.07
CA LEU A 543 21.97 21.28 28.67
C LEU A 543 21.34 22.68 28.56
N THR A 544 21.88 23.54 27.71
CA THR A 544 21.33 24.87 27.42
C THR A 544 20.17 24.81 26.43
N LEU A 545 19.42 25.92 26.33
CA LEU A 545 18.31 26.04 25.36
C LEU A 545 18.77 25.83 23.91
N ASP A 546 19.93 26.36 23.53
CA ASP A 546 20.45 26.23 22.16
C ASP A 546 20.76 24.77 21.80
N VAL A 547 21.30 24.00 22.75
CA VAL A 547 21.49 22.55 22.59
C VAL A 547 20.15 21.85 22.41
N TYR A 548 19.14 22.18 23.24
CA TYR A 548 17.80 21.60 23.10
C TYR A 548 17.14 21.94 21.76
N LYS A 549 17.27 23.18 21.28
CA LYS A 549 16.76 23.60 19.96
C LYS A 549 17.39 22.78 18.85
N GLN A 550 18.69 22.54 18.92
CA GLN A 550 19.38 21.72 17.94
C GLN A 550 18.91 20.26 18.00
N LEU A 551 18.79 19.66 19.18
CA LEU A 551 18.26 18.30 19.33
C LEU A 551 16.81 18.17 18.81
N LEU A 552 15.97 19.18 19.06
CA LEU A 552 14.61 19.24 18.52
C LEU A 552 14.60 19.40 17.00
N LYS A 553 15.52 20.18 16.44
CA LYS A 553 15.71 20.30 14.97
C LYS A 553 16.08 18.96 14.34
N TRP A 554 16.93 18.16 15.00
CA TRP A 554 17.22 16.78 14.59
C TRP A 554 16.00 15.86 14.70
N ALA A 555 15.22 15.96 15.79
CA ALA A 555 13.98 15.20 15.96
C ALA A 555 12.95 15.56 14.87
N GLU A 556 12.83 16.83 14.50
CA GLU A 556 12.01 17.30 13.38
C GLU A 556 12.49 16.72 12.05
N ALA A 557 13.79 16.83 11.76
CA ALA A 557 14.37 16.38 10.51
C ALA A 557 14.18 14.87 10.28
N VAL A 558 14.30 14.08 11.35
CA VAL A 558 14.04 12.63 11.34
C VAL A 558 12.53 12.32 11.33
N GLY A 559 11.70 13.21 11.88
CA GLY A 559 10.28 12.96 12.12
C GLY A 559 10.07 11.98 13.27
N SER A 560 10.71 12.23 14.42
CA SER A 560 10.58 11.42 15.64
C SER A 560 9.83 12.19 16.73
N GLU A 561 8.51 11.98 16.81
CA GLU A 561 7.68 12.57 17.85
C GLU A 561 8.05 12.09 19.26
N ALA A 562 8.43 10.82 19.40
CA ALA A 562 8.81 10.24 20.70
C ALA A 562 10.01 10.96 21.30
N LEU A 563 11.07 11.14 20.51
CA LEU A 563 12.26 11.87 20.94
C LEU A 563 11.93 13.34 21.24
N ALA A 564 11.14 13.99 20.38
CA ALA A 564 10.75 15.39 20.61
C ALA A 564 9.96 15.56 21.93
N ARG A 565 9.07 14.62 22.25
CA ARG A 565 8.30 14.58 23.52
C ARG A 565 9.19 14.37 24.72
N ASP A 566 10.12 13.42 24.64
CA ASP A 566 11.06 13.17 25.74
C ASP A 566 11.95 14.39 26.01
N LEU A 567 12.41 15.07 24.96
CA LEU A 567 13.20 16.29 25.08
C LEU A 567 12.36 17.46 25.64
N PHE A 568 11.20 17.74 25.04
CA PHE A 568 10.41 18.94 25.29
C PHE A 568 9.58 18.87 26.59
N ASP A 569 8.95 17.73 26.87
CA ASP A 569 8.02 17.57 27.99
C ASP A 569 8.70 16.99 29.24
N SER A 570 9.81 16.28 29.09
CA SER A 570 10.53 15.67 30.22
C SER A 570 11.91 16.27 30.48
N ALA A 571 12.78 16.35 29.48
CA ALA A 571 14.19 16.74 29.70
C ALA A 571 14.35 18.25 29.97
N MET A 572 13.75 19.12 29.15
CA MET A 572 13.84 20.57 29.33
C MET A 572 13.32 21.03 30.70
N PRO A 573 12.14 20.58 31.19
CA PRO A 573 11.66 20.94 32.52
C PRO A 573 12.54 20.41 33.65
N ARG A 574 13.15 19.22 33.49
CA ARG A 574 14.09 18.66 34.48
C ARG A 574 15.34 19.53 34.63
N ASP A 575 15.83 20.07 33.53
CA ASP A 575 16.99 20.96 33.50
C ASP A 575 16.61 22.43 33.79
N GLY A 576 15.33 22.73 34.06
CA GLY A 576 14.85 24.07 34.38
C GLY A 576 14.83 25.04 33.18
N VAL A 577 14.90 24.53 31.95
CA VAL A 577 14.98 25.32 30.72
C VAL A 577 13.59 25.59 30.16
N GLN A 578 13.28 26.85 29.85
CA GLN A 578 12.03 27.25 29.20
C GLN A 578 12.18 27.24 27.67
N PRO A 579 11.20 26.70 26.92
CA PRO A 579 11.25 26.68 25.46
C PRO A 579 11.00 28.06 24.85
N ASP A 580 11.70 28.37 23.76
CA ASP A 580 11.43 29.53 22.90
C ASP A 580 10.55 29.15 21.69
N LEU A 581 10.20 30.15 20.87
CA LEU A 581 9.39 29.96 19.66
C LEU A 581 9.99 28.92 18.70
N ALA A 582 11.32 28.93 18.53
CA ALA A 582 12.00 27.97 17.66
C ALA A 582 11.89 26.54 18.18
N ALA A 583 12.05 26.32 19.49
CA ALA A 583 11.87 25.01 20.11
C ALA A 583 10.43 24.48 19.93
N TYR A 584 9.42 25.34 20.09
CA TYR A 584 8.03 24.99 19.82
C TYR A 584 7.81 24.60 18.35
N ASN A 585 8.38 25.37 17.42
CA ASN A 585 8.25 25.10 15.99
C ASN A 585 8.88 23.75 15.59
N SER A 586 10.09 23.46 16.08
CA SER A 586 10.75 22.17 15.83
C SER A 586 9.98 21.00 16.47
N TYR A 587 9.44 21.20 17.68
CA TYR A 587 8.59 20.20 18.34
C TYR A 587 7.32 19.90 17.51
N LEU A 588 6.59 20.93 17.08
CA LEU A 588 5.43 20.79 16.21
C LEU A 588 5.80 20.11 14.87
N GLY A 589 6.92 20.50 14.27
CA GLY A 589 7.45 19.88 13.06
C GLY A 589 7.70 18.38 13.24
N ALA A 590 8.33 17.98 14.35
CA ALA A 590 8.55 16.56 14.67
C ALA A 590 7.24 15.76 14.82
N CYS A 591 6.21 16.37 15.43
CA CYS A 591 4.87 15.76 15.51
C CYS A 591 4.23 15.58 14.12
N VAL A 592 4.29 16.59 13.26
CA VAL A 592 3.68 16.60 11.91
C VAL A 592 4.39 15.63 10.97
N TRP A 593 5.73 15.58 11.04
CA TRP A 593 6.56 14.72 10.19
C TRP A 593 6.78 13.32 10.78
N ASN A 594 6.08 12.97 11.87
CA ASN A 594 6.19 11.66 12.50
C ASN A 594 5.96 10.52 11.50
N GLY A 595 6.96 9.64 11.36
CA GLY A 595 6.93 8.49 10.45
C GLY A 595 6.83 8.83 8.97
N ALA A 596 7.06 10.09 8.55
CA ALA A 596 6.93 10.52 7.16
C ALA A 596 7.80 9.72 6.19
N TYR A 597 8.99 9.36 6.65
CA TYR A 597 10.05 8.73 5.88
C TYR A 597 10.04 7.19 6.00
N ASP A 598 9.08 6.68 6.79
CA ASP A 598 8.50 5.33 6.76
C ASP A 598 8.39 4.74 5.36
N VAL A 599 9.14 3.70 5.00
CA VAL A 599 8.95 2.98 3.73
C VAL A 599 7.49 2.57 3.53
N ASP A 600 6.82 2.11 4.59
CA ASP A 600 5.42 1.71 4.55
C ASP A 600 4.43 2.89 4.54
N PHE A 601 4.84 4.05 5.08
CA PHE A 601 3.96 5.16 5.39
C PHE A 601 4.07 6.35 4.44
N ARG A 602 5.23 6.54 3.79
CA ARG A 602 5.56 7.69 2.94
C ARG A 602 4.56 7.94 1.81
N TYR A 603 3.89 6.89 1.31
CA TYR A 603 2.85 7.01 0.28
C TYR A 603 1.40 6.93 0.81
N ARG A 604 1.22 6.81 2.13
CA ARG A 604 -0.09 6.64 2.79
C ARG A 604 -0.59 7.92 3.49
N ARG A 605 0.01 9.07 3.16
CA ARG A 605 -0.31 10.41 3.72
C ARG A 605 -1.50 11.12 3.07
N ARG A 606 -2.01 10.63 1.95
CA ARG A 606 -3.28 11.09 1.35
C ARG A 606 -4.51 10.72 2.20
N ASN A 607 -5.43 11.65 2.40
CA ASN A 607 -6.67 11.42 3.14
C ASN A 607 -7.69 10.66 2.27
N SER A 608 -7.81 9.37 2.57
CA SER A 608 -8.80 8.46 2.01
C SER A 608 -9.26 7.53 3.12
N ALA A 609 -10.51 7.03 3.04
CA ALA A 609 -11.06 6.13 4.05
C ALA A 609 -10.14 4.93 4.34
N SER A 610 -9.50 4.36 3.31
CA SER A 610 -8.55 3.26 3.50
C SER A 610 -7.27 3.67 4.20
N ASN A 611 -6.73 4.87 3.93
CA ASN A 611 -5.50 5.32 4.57
C ASN A 611 -5.76 5.71 6.02
N HIS A 612 -6.89 6.36 6.32
CA HIS A 612 -7.29 6.68 7.69
C HIS A 612 -7.34 5.41 8.56
N LEU A 613 -8.04 4.37 8.07
CA LEU A 613 -8.10 3.07 8.75
C LEU A 613 -6.74 2.38 8.92
N LEU A 614 -5.77 2.63 8.03
CA LEU A 614 -4.42 2.08 8.11
C LEU A 614 -3.52 2.87 9.07
N ARG A 615 -3.79 4.15 9.28
CA ARG A 615 -3.13 4.98 10.29
C ARG A 615 -3.62 4.62 11.70
N GLU A 616 -4.92 4.35 11.82
CA GLU A 616 -5.56 3.97 13.09
C GLU A 616 -5.26 2.52 13.51
N ARG A 617 -5.03 1.61 12.56
CA ARG A 617 -4.79 0.18 12.86
C ARG A 617 -3.31 -0.16 12.88
N VAL A 618 -2.87 -0.71 14.01
CA VAL A 618 -1.70 -1.60 14.06
C VAL A 618 -2.07 -2.88 13.29
N MET A 619 -1.70 -2.96 12.01
CA MET A 619 -1.93 -4.18 11.22
C MET A 619 -0.92 -5.25 11.65
N PRO A 620 -1.34 -6.43 12.15
CA PRO A 620 -0.45 -7.57 12.23
C PRO A 620 -0.18 -8.05 10.80
N LEU A 621 1.08 -8.08 10.38
CA LEU A 621 1.46 -8.75 9.14
C LEU A 621 1.16 -10.25 9.30
N LYS A 622 0.37 -10.80 8.37
CA LYS A 622 0.14 -12.25 8.27
C LYS A 622 1.38 -12.91 7.67
N GLY A 623 2.40 -13.13 8.50
CA GLY A 623 3.39 -14.19 8.30
C GLY A 623 2.85 -15.47 8.93
N LYS A 624 3.12 -16.64 8.34
CA LYS A 624 2.91 -17.90 9.03
C LYS A 624 3.84 -17.89 10.25
N ASP A 625 3.23 -17.93 11.44
CA ASP A 625 3.81 -18.19 12.76
C ASP A 625 4.80 -17.19 13.40
N GLU A 626 5.06 -16.03 12.80
CA GLU A 626 5.71 -14.91 13.51
C GLU A 626 4.98 -13.58 13.29
N ILE A 627 4.59 -12.95 14.41
CA ILE A 627 4.20 -11.55 14.45
C ILE A 627 5.47 -10.73 14.30
N VAL A 628 5.91 -10.49 13.06
CA VAL A 628 6.94 -9.48 12.80
C VAL A 628 6.29 -8.13 13.06
N LYS A 629 6.40 -7.65 14.30
CA LYS A 629 6.20 -6.24 14.62
C LYS A 629 7.23 -5.47 13.79
N LEU A 630 6.77 -4.64 12.85
CA LEU A 630 7.64 -3.64 12.23
C LEU A 630 8.32 -2.86 13.36
N ALA A 631 9.64 -2.77 13.32
CA ALA A 631 10.50 -2.45 14.46
C ALA A 631 10.34 -1.04 15.05
N ARG A 632 9.37 -0.22 14.61
CA ARG A 632 9.11 1.08 15.22
C ARG A 632 7.61 1.24 15.54
N PRO A 633 7.24 1.48 16.81
CA PRO A 633 5.86 1.72 17.21
C PRO A 633 5.45 3.12 16.73
N ARG A 634 4.86 3.24 15.53
CA ARG A 634 4.69 4.56 14.89
C ARG A 634 3.28 4.82 14.39
N TYR A 635 2.42 5.18 15.34
CA TYR A 635 1.38 6.23 15.32
C TYR A 635 0.53 6.10 16.61
N GLN A 636 1.16 5.84 17.77
CA GLN A 636 0.42 5.64 19.02
C GLN A 636 0.21 6.97 19.70
N ARG A 637 -0.82 7.70 19.26
CA ARG A 637 -1.44 8.71 20.10
C ARG A 637 -2.46 8.03 21.01
N PRO A 638 -2.66 8.51 22.24
CA PRO A 638 -3.73 8.04 23.12
C PRO A 638 -5.05 7.95 22.36
N GLU A 639 -5.87 6.93 22.64
CA GLU A 639 -7.15 6.74 21.97
C GLU A 639 -8.00 8.02 22.05
N GLY A 640 -8.36 8.57 20.88
CA GLY A 640 -9.18 9.78 20.76
C GLY A 640 -8.41 11.10 20.60
N GLU A 641 -7.09 11.13 20.73
CA GLU A 641 -6.30 12.36 20.50
C GLU A 641 -5.96 12.56 19.02
N THR A 642 -6.44 13.66 18.43
CA THR A 642 -6.20 14.03 17.02
C THR A 642 -4.92 14.84 16.85
N LEU A 643 -4.31 14.83 15.66
CA LEU A 643 -3.08 15.61 15.40
C LEU A 643 -3.33 17.12 15.52
N ARG A 644 -4.47 17.57 15.01
CA ARG A 644 -5.00 18.92 15.18
C ARG A 644 -5.18 19.27 16.65
N GLY A 645 -5.84 18.41 17.44
CA GLY A 645 -6.12 18.69 18.84
C GLY A 645 -4.84 18.91 19.63
N HIS A 646 -3.85 18.06 19.40
CA HIS A 646 -2.53 18.19 19.99
C HIS A 646 -1.80 19.47 19.55
N ALA A 647 -1.75 19.74 18.24
CA ALA A 647 -1.09 20.94 17.72
C ALA A 647 -1.72 22.23 18.27
N LEU A 648 -3.05 22.29 18.38
CA LEU A 648 -3.75 23.42 19.01
C LEU A 648 -3.40 23.57 20.49
N ALA A 649 -3.31 22.47 21.24
CA ALA A 649 -2.91 22.53 22.65
C ALA A 649 -1.47 23.05 22.84
N VAL A 650 -0.56 22.69 21.93
CA VAL A 650 0.81 23.19 21.92
C VAL A 650 0.86 24.69 21.57
N VAL A 651 0.10 25.13 20.57
CA VAL A 651 -0.01 26.56 20.21
C VAL A 651 -0.66 27.37 21.34
N GLU A 652 -1.64 26.81 22.05
CA GLU A 652 -2.24 27.42 23.22
C GLU A 652 -1.20 27.54 24.37
N ARG A 653 -0.37 26.52 24.58
CA ARG A 653 0.75 26.57 25.55
C ARG A 653 1.76 27.66 25.17
N LEU A 654 2.14 27.76 23.90
CA LEU A 654 3.04 28.78 23.35
C LEU A 654 2.49 30.19 23.61
N THR A 655 1.22 30.43 23.32
CA THR A 655 0.58 31.76 23.49
C THR A 655 0.40 32.13 24.96
N ARG A 656 0.08 31.17 25.84
CA ARG A 656 0.04 31.38 27.30
C ARG A 656 1.39 31.77 27.89
N GLN A 657 2.50 31.33 27.28
CA GLN A 657 3.85 31.72 27.66
C GLN A 657 4.29 33.08 27.09
N GLY A 658 3.41 33.77 26.33
CA GLY A 658 3.67 35.11 25.81
C GLY A 658 4.40 35.14 24.45
N HIS A 659 4.59 34.00 23.80
CA HIS A 659 5.14 33.95 22.44
C HIS A 659 4.05 34.18 21.40
N THR A 660 4.38 34.90 20.33
CA THR A 660 3.49 35.12 19.19
C THR A 660 3.75 34.06 18.11
N PRO A 661 2.73 33.34 17.60
CA PRO A 661 2.89 32.38 16.52
C PRO A 661 3.44 33.04 15.24
N ASP A 662 4.38 32.38 14.57
CA ASP A 662 4.96 32.82 13.29
C ASP A 662 4.44 31.97 12.11
N GLU A 663 4.93 32.23 10.89
CA GLU A 663 4.58 31.44 9.70
C GLU A 663 4.86 29.93 9.92
N ALA A 664 5.97 29.57 10.57
CA ALA A 664 6.34 28.18 10.82
C ALA A 664 5.35 27.48 11.79
N THR A 665 4.91 28.16 12.85
CA THR A 665 3.89 27.65 13.77
C THR A 665 2.58 27.37 13.01
N LEU A 666 2.15 28.34 12.19
CA LEU A 666 0.87 28.26 11.49
C LEU A 666 0.90 27.25 10.33
N THR A 667 2.02 27.10 9.64
CA THR A 667 2.17 26.08 8.58
C THR A 667 2.19 24.66 9.17
N ASN A 668 2.85 24.43 10.30
CA ASN A 668 2.77 23.16 11.03
C ASN A 668 1.33 22.88 11.51
N LEU A 669 0.60 23.90 11.97
CA LEU A 669 -0.80 23.77 12.33
C LEU A 669 -1.70 23.43 11.13
N ILE A 670 -1.49 24.07 9.97
CA ILE A 670 -2.18 23.76 8.71
C ILE A 670 -1.93 22.30 8.31
N LEU A 671 -0.68 21.84 8.37
CA LEU A 671 -0.33 20.45 8.06
C LEU A 671 -1.00 19.47 9.04
N ALA A 672 -1.01 19.78 10.34
CA ALA A 672 -1.70 19.00 11.36
C ALA A 672 -3.21 18.88 11.08
N MET A 673 -3.88 19.99 10.76
CA MET A 673 -5.30 20.00 10.37
C MET A 673 -5.54 19.21 9.08
N ALA A 674 -4.64 19.35 8.10
CA ALA A 674 -4.73 18.63 6.85
C ALA A 674 -4.59 17.12 7.02
N TYR A 675 -3.76 16.62 7.95
CA TYR A 675 -3.64 15.19 8.22
C TYR A 675 -4.92 14.56 8.79
N ASP A 676 -5.66 15.30 9.62
CA ASP A 676 -6.95 14.88 10.16
C ASP A 676 -8.12 15.14 9.19
N GLY A 677 -7.87 15.87 8.10
CA GLY A 677 -8.88 16.22 7.09
C GLY A 677 -9.76 17.40 7.45
N ASP A 678 -9.36 18.22 8.43
CA ASP A 678 -10.06 19.46 8.79
C ASP A 678 -9.70 20.61 7.85
N MET A 679 -10.21 20.55 6.62
CA MET A 679 -9.99 21.62 5.63
C MET A 679 -10.67 22.94 6.02
N GLN A 680 -11.60 22.92 6.98
CA GLN A 680 -12.31 24.12 7.42
C GLN A 680 -11.47 24.88 8.45
N GLY A 681 -10.75 24.16 9.32
CA GLY A 681 -9.66 24.72 10.11
C GLY A 681 -8.58 25.36 9.23
N VAL A 682 -8.13 24.66 8.18
CA VAL A 682 -7.13 25.21 7.23
C VAL A 682 -7.60 26.53 6.62
N LYS A 683 -8.85 26.59 6.12
CA LYS A 683 -9.44 27.83 5.58
C LYS A 683 -9.54 28.94 6.64
N SER A 684 -9.90 28.58 7.87
CA SER A 684 -9.99 29.54 8.98
C SER A 684 -8.63 30.17 9.27
N VAL A 685 -7.55 29.39 9.32
CA VAL A 685 -6.19 29.90 9.58
C VAL A 685 -5.71 30.79 8.42
N LEU A 686 -5.97 30.38 7.18
CA LEU A 686 -5.62 31.17 5.99
C LEU A 686 -6.35 32.52 5.97
N LYS A 687 -7.64 32.51 6.29
CA LYS A 687 -8.47 33.71 6.37
C LYS A 687 -8.06 34.61 7.54
N SER A 688 -7.85 34.07 8.74
CA SER A 688 -7.56 34.88 9.93
C SER A 688 -6.19 35.54 9.87
N THR A 689 -5.21 34.88 9.24
CA THR A 689 -3.82 35.33 9.26
C THR A 689 -3.45 36.12 8.02
N TRP A 690 -3.77 35.60 6.83
CA TRP A 690 -3.34 36.22 5.56
C TRP A 690 -4.50 36.88 4.79
N ASN A 691 -5.70 36.93 5.36
CA ASN A 691 -6.93 37.37 4.70
C ASN A 691 -7.25 36.58 3.41
N ILE A 692 -6.81 35.32 3.33
CA ILE A 692 -7.04 34.46 2.16
C ILE A 692 -8.33 33.66 2.37
N ASP A 693 -9.45 34.20 1.89
CA ASP A 693 -10.74 33.49 1.90
C ASP A 693 -10.90 32.60 0.66
N VAL A 694 -10.54 31.34 0.82
CA VAL A 694 -10.61 30.32 -0.23
C VAL A 694 -12.04 30.09 -0.73
N ASP A 695 -13.07 30.28 0.10
CA ASP A 695 -14.46 30.08 -0.32
C ASP A 695 -15.01 31.27 -1.14
N LEU A 696 -14.45 32.47 -0.95
CA LEU A 696 -14.74 33.65 -1.78
C LEU A 696 -13.95 33.61 -3.10
N LEU A 697 -12.66 33.25 -3.04
CA LEU A 697 -11.79 33.11 -4.22
C LEU A 697 -12.34 32.11 -5.25
N SER A 698 -13.11 31.12 -4.80
CA SER A 698 -13.73 30.14 -5.71
C SER A 698 -15.08 30.58 -6.28
N LYS A 699 -15.62 31.74 -5.86
CA LYS A 699 -16.95 32.24 -6.27
C LYS A 699 -16.92 33.54 -7.04
N TYR A 700 -15.99 34.42 -6.70
CA TYR A 700 -15.85 35.75 -7.27
C TYR A 700 -14.48 35.89 -7.93
N ASP A 701 -14.38 36.82 -8.87
CA ASP A 701 -13.11 37.14 -9.51
C ASP A 701 -12.17 37.81 -8.50
N GLU A 702 -10.85 37.66 -8.69
CA GLU A 702 -9.83 38.20 -7.77
C GLU A 702 -10.00 39.72 -7.53
N GLU A 703 -10.50 40.46 -8.53
CA GLU A 703 -10.74 41.91 -8.47
C GLU A 703 -11.91 42.31 -7.55
N GLU A 704 -12.84 41.40 -7.28
CA GLU A 704 -14.01 41.65 -6.42
C GLU A 704 -13.74 41.33 -4.94
N ILE A 705 -12.58 40.76 -4.64
CA ILE A 705 -12.22 40.27 -3.31
C ILE A 705 -11.16 41.18 -2.71
N GLU A 706 -11.20 41.35 -1.38
CA GLU A 706 -10.16 42.07 -0.67
C GLU A 706 -8.79 41.42 -0.87
N SER A 707 -7.78 42.23 -1.16
CA SER A 707 -6.41 41.76 -1.33
C SER A 707 -5.91 41.07 -0.06
N PRO A 708 -4.99 40.08 -0.19
CA PRO A 708 -4.36 39.45 0.96
C PRO A 708 -3.69 40.48 1.87
N THR A 709 -3.56 40.16 3.16
CA THR A 709 -2.82 41.00 4.09
C THR A 709 -1.37 41.13 3.63
N PHE A 710 -0.93 42.36 3.38
CA PHE A 710 0.46 42.64 3.02
C PHE A 710 1.33 42.68 4.28
N TYR A 711 2.47 42.01 4.21
CA TYR A 711 3.47 41.95 5.28
C TYR A 711 4.79 42.52 4.78
N GLU A 712 5.41 43.40 5.57
CA GLU A 712 6.71 43.97 5.23
C GLU A 712 7.82 42.91 5.20
N GLU A 713 8.94 43.22 4.54
CA GLU A 713 10.09 42.32 4.50
C GLU A 713 10.68 42.14 5.90
N GLY A 714 10.75 40.89 6.37
CA GLY A 714 11.22 40.54 7.72
C GLY A 714 10.11 40.30 8.75
N ASP A 715 8.83 40.51 8.41
CA ASP A 715 7.73 40.15 9.29
C ASP A 715 7.66 38.62 9.49
N PRO A 716 7.57 38.10 10.74
CA PRO A 716 7.44 36.67 11.01
C PRO A 716 6.26 35.96 10.35
N LEU A 717 5.21 36.71 9.96
CA LEU A 717 4.02 36.18 9.30
C LEU A 717 4.07 36.32 7.78
N ARG A 718 5.10 36.94 7.21
CA ARG A 718 5.24 37.06 5.77
C ARG A 718 5.32 35.66 5.13
N PRO A 719 4.44 35.33 4.17
CA PRO A 719 4.51 34.08 3.44
C PRO A 719 5.87 33.82 2.79
N SER A 720 6.34 32.59 2.89
CA SER A 720 7.53 32.08 2.23
C SER A 720 7.21 30.80 1.45
N ALA A 721 8.26 30.14 0.95
CA ALA A 721 8.14 28.80 0.35
C ALA A 721 7.51 27.78 1.32
N ARG A 722 7.57 28.01 2.64
CA ARG A 722 6.94 27.13 3.65
C ARG A 722 5.42 27.14 3.54
N LEU A 723 4.79 28.31 3.45
CA LEU A 723 3.34 28.40 3.24
C LEU A 723 2.93 27.78 1.90
N LEU A 724 3.66 28.06 0.82
CA LEU A 724 3.38 27.46 -0.50
C LEU A 724 3.40 25.93 -0.43
N HIS A 725 4.45 25.35 0.19
CA HIS A 725 4.54 23.92 0.40
C HIS A 725 3.38 23.40 1.26
N ALA A 726 3.07 24.06 2.38
CA ALA A 726 2.00 23.64 3.29
C ALA A 726 0.62 23.64 2.62
N VAL A 727 0.31 24.66 1.80
CA VAL A 727 -0.95 24.78 1.09
C VAL A 727 -1.09 23.71 0.00
N VAL A 728 -0.06 23.55 -0.86
CA VAL A 728 -0.06 22.52 -1.91
C VAL A 728 -0.19 21.13 -1.28
N TYR A 729 0.55 20.88 -0.20
CA TYR A 729 0.49 19.62 0.53
C TYR A 729 -0.90 19.38 1.15
N ALA A 730 -1.43 20.37 1.87
CA ALA A 730 -2.70 20.26 2.58
C ALA A 730 -3.87 19.97 1.63
N TYR A 731 -4.03 20.79 0.59
CA TYR A 731 -5.13 20.63 -0.37
C TYR A 731 -4.94 19.39 -1.24
N GLY A 732 -3.73 19.13 -1.73
CA GLY A 732 -3.50 17.98 -2.61
C GLY A 732 -3.62 16.62 -1.88
N THR A 733 -3.15 16.50 -0.63
CA THR A 733 -3.38 15.27 0.17
C THR A 733 -4.84 15.08 0.56
N ASN A 734 -5.64 16.15 0.60
CA ASN A 734 -7.08 16.13 0.82
C ASN A 734 -7.92 16.03 -0.46
N ASN A 735 -7.28 15.66 -1.58
CA ASN A 735 -7.92 15.40 -2.88
C ASN A 735 -8.46 16.65 -3.59
N ASP A 736 -7.92 17.82 -3.29
CA ASP A 736 -8.34 19.11 -3.84
C ASP A 736 -7.21 19.77 -4.64
N ALA A 737 -6.91 19.19 -5.80
CA ALA A 737 -5.83 19.68 -6.66
C ALA A 737 -6.11 21.06 -7.25
N PHE A 738 -7.38 21.43 -7.43
CA PHE A 738 -7.77 22.73 -7.98
C PHE A 738 -7.32 23.86 -7.05
N HIS A 739 -7.71 23.81 -5.77
CA HIS A 739 -7.30 24.83 -4.81
C HIS A 739 -5.79 24.75 -4.52
N ALA A 740 -5.18 23.56 -4.59
CA ALA A 740 -3.72 23.44 -4.47
C ALA A 740 -2.97 24.23 -5.56
N SER A 741 -3.37 24.08 -6.84
CA SER A 741 -2.74 24.83 -7.94
C SER A 741 -3.10 26.31 -7.91
N TYR A 742 -4.37 26.62 -7.62
CA TYR A 742 -4.86 28.00 -7.59
C TYR A 742 -4.19 28.81 -6.49
N LEU A 743 -4.11 28.29 -5.26
CA LEU A 743 -3.49 29.00 -4.14
C LEU A 743 -1.97 29.10 -4.29
N LEU A 744 -1.31 28.12 -4.92
CA LEU A 744 0.11 28.23 -5.25
C LEU A 744 0.36 29.44 -6.15
N ASP A 745 -0.41 29.56 -7.23
CA ASP A 745 -0.32 30.69 -8.16
C ASP A 745 -0.72 32.01 -7.48
N TYR A 746 -1.87 32.06 -6.82
CA TYR A 746 -2.38 33.26 -6.13
C TYR A 746 -1.42 33.79 -5.06
N ILE A 747 -0.88 32.92 -4.20
CA ILE A 747 0.04 33.35 -3.12
C ILE A 747 1.39 33.75 -3.72
N SER A 748 1.91 33.00 -4.70
CA SER A 748 3.20 33.34 -5.33
C SER A 748 3.17 34.68 -6.05
N ARG A 749 2.07 35.00 -6.75
CA ARG A 749 1.84 36.30 -7.41
C ARG A 749 1.71 37.45 -6.41
N ASN A 750 0.86 37.30 -5.39
CA ASN A 750 0.57 38.40 -4.46
C ASN A 750 1.74 38.73 -3.51
N TYR A 751 2.56 37.75 -3.15
CA TYR A 751 3.71 37.94 -2.25
C TYR A 751 5.06 37.97 -2.96
N ASN A 752 5.07 38.02 -4.30
CA ASN A 752 6.28 38.04 -5.14
C ASN A 752 7.26 36.90 -4.83
N LEU A 753 6.76 35.67 -4.65
CA LEU A 753 7.56 34.48 -4.33
C LEU A 753 8.04 33.73 -5.59
N VAL A 754 8.35 34.47 -6.65
CA VAL A 754 8.80 33.92 -7.94
C VAL A 754 10.33 34.11 -8.06
N PRO A 755 11.10 33.07 -8.47
CA PRO A 755 10.65 31.74 -8.88
C PRO A 755 10.22 30.86 -7.71
N VAL A 756 9.11 30.14 -7.89
CA VAL A 756 8.64 29.12 -6.95
C VAL A 756 9.62 27.94 -6.98
N PRO A 757 10.06 27.40 -5.82
CA PRO A 757 10.96 26.26 -5.77
C PRO A 757 10.46 25.02 -6.53
N ASP A 758 11.37 24.37 -7.27
CA ASP A 758 11.10 23.18 -8.07
C ASP A 758 10.44 22.04 -7.27
N ASP A 759 10.81 21.87 -6.00
CA ASP A 759 10.27 20.79 -5.17
C ASP A 759 8.77 20.96 -4.83
N ILE A 760 8.28 22.21 -4.80
CA ILE A 760 6.85 22.49 -4.64
C ILE A 760 6.09 22.16 -5.92
N TRP A 761 6.65 22.47 -7.08
CA TRP A 761 6.08 22.05 -8.37
C TRP A 761 6.06 20.53 -8.52
N MET A 762 7.15 19.87 -8.14
CA MET A 762 7.24 18.41 -8.16
C MET A 762 6.23 17.77 -7.20
N LEU A 763 5.99 18.38 -6.03
CA LEU A 763 4.94 17.95 -5.11
C LEU A 763 3.54 18.05 -5.76
N LEU A 764 3.23 19.18 -6.40
CA LEU A 764 1.95 19.35 -7.11
C LEU A 764 1.82 18.35 -8.27
N TYR A 765 2.90 18.11 -9.01
CA TYR A 765 2.93 17.14 -10.10
C TYR A 765 2.71 15.71 -9.60
N GLU A 766 3.29 15.32 -8.47
CA GLU A 766 3.05 14.03 -7.81
C GLU A 766 1.58 13.86 -7.41
N LEU A 767 1.02 14.85 -6.74
CA LEU A 767 -0.37 14.82 -6.29
C LEU A 767 -1.32 14.76 -7.49
N THR A 768 -1.02 15.51 -8.55
CA THR A 768 -1.73 15.47 -9.84
C THR A 768 -1.65 14.09 -10.47
N TYR A 769 -0.46 13.47 -10.49
CA TYR A 769 -0.28 12.11 -11.00
C TYR A 769 -1.16 11.11 -10.23
N VAL A 770 -1.14 11.15 -8.90
CA VAL A 770 -1.93 10.26 -8.03
C VAL A 770 -3.43 10.42 -8.27
N LEU A 771 -3.92 11.64 -8.51
CA LEU A 771 -5.33 11.93 -8.74
C LEU A 771 -5.77 11.69 -10.19
N ALA A 772 -4.85 11.76 -11.16
CA ALA A 772 -5.13 11.43 -12.56
C ALA A 772 -5.19 9.91 -12.82
N GLN A 773 -4.64 9.09 -11.91
CA GLN A 773 -4.61 7.62 -12.06
C GLN A 773 -6.01 7.01 -12.24
N TRP A 774 -6.08 6.03 -13.14
CA TRP A 774 -7.26 5.17 -13.30
C TRP A 774 -7.23 3.99 -12.32
N PHE A 775 -8.36 3.75 -11.62
CA PHE A 775 -8.50 2.68 -10.63
C PHE A 775 -9.70 1.77 -10.93
N GLY A 776 -9.52 0.46 -10.78
CA GLY A 776 -10.63 -0.50 -10.86
C GLY A 776 -11.66 -0.37 -9.73
N ARG A 777 -12.79 -1.09 -9.83
CA ARG A 777 -13.93 -0.99 -8.89
C ARG A 777 -13.54 -1.15 -7.41
N ASN A 778 -12.68 -2.11 -7.08
CA ASN A 778 -12.28 -2.35 -5.68
C ASN A 778 -11.49 -1.18 -5.07
N ARG A 779 -10.60 -0.56 -5.83
CA ARG A 779 -9.83 0.61 -5.36
C ARG A 779 -10.70 1.87 -5.34
N THR A 780 -11.62 2.01 -6.29
CA THR A 780 -12.62 3.07 -6.28
C THR A 780 -13.49 3.01 -5.03
N ARG A 781 -13.99 1.81 -4.65
CA ARG A 781 -14.76 1.60 -3.41
C ARG A 781 -13.97 1.97 -2.14
N LYS A 782 -12.65 1.83 -2.15
CA LYS A 782 -11.76 2.22 -1.04
C LYS A 782 -11.47 3.73 -0.97
N GLY A 783 -12.01 4.53 -1.89
CA GLY A 783 -11.85 5.98 -1.90
C GLY A 783 -10.67 6.50 -2.73
N HIS A 784 -9.96 5.66 -3.48
CA HIS A 784 -8.81 6.11 -4.29
C HIS A 784 -9.20 7.05 -5.45
N ALA A 785 -10.47 7.03 -5.88
CA ALA A 785 -10.99 7.86 -6.96
C ALA A 785 -11.58 9.21 -6.49
N ILE A 786 -11.52 9.52 -5.18
CA ILE A 786 -11.94 10.83 -4.65
C ILE A 786 -11.01 11.90 -5.22
N GLY A 787 -11.56 13.03 -5.68
CA GLY A 787 -10.79 14.12 -6.30
C GLY A 787 -10.11 13.76 -7.62
N ARG A 788 -10.63 12.76 -8.34
CA ARG A 788 -10.05 12.30 -9.61
C ARG A 788 -10.01 13.43 -10.64
N LEU A 789 -8.85 13.60 -11.26
CA LEU A 789 -8.60 14.59 -12.30
C LEU A 789 -8.82 14.03 -13.71
N PRO A 790 -9.00 14.93 -14.72
CA PRO A 790 -8.91 14.56 -16.12
C PRO A 790 -7.61 13.84 -16.44
N GLU A 791 -7.67 12.89 -17.38
CA GLU A 791 -6.55 12.01 -17.72
C GLU A 791 -5.31 12.74 -18.26
N ASP A 792 -5.54 13.87 -18.91
CA ASP A 792 -4.53 14.75 -19.51
C ASP A 792 -4.09 15.89 -18.57
N ALA A 793 -4.60 15.96 -17.34
CA ALA A 793 -4.20 16.96 -16.36
C ALA A 793 -2.69 16.92 -16.08
N LEU A 794 -2.11 15.72 -15.95
CA LEU A 794 -0.68 15.56 -15.69
C LEU A 794 0.19 16.08 -16.84
N ALA A 795 -0.20 15.77 -18.09
CA ALA A 795 0.54 16.23 -19.27
C ALA A 795 0.45 17.75 -19.44
N ARG A 796 -0.73 18.34 -19.16
CA ARG A 796 -0.92 19.79 -19.19
C ARG A 796 -0.10 20.50 -18.12
N LEU A 797 -0.12 20.01 -16.88
CA LEU A 797 0.68 20.58 -15.81
C LEU A 797 2.17 20.44 -16.12
N GLY A 798 2.61 19.30 -16.65
CA GLY A 798 4.00 19.08 -17.05
C GLY A 798 4.49 20.07 -18.09
N ALA A 799 3.71 20.33 -19.14
CA ALA A 799 4.05 21.34 -20.13
C ALA A 799 4.11 22.75 -19.49
N MET A 800 3.10 23.11 -18.68
CA MET A 800 3.03 24.41 -18.02
C MET A 800 4.22 24.70 -17.10
N ILE A 801 4.68 23.73 -16.32
CA ILE A 801 5.79 23.95 -15.37
C ILE A 801 7.17 23.94 -16.03
N THR A 802 7.30 23.30 -17.20
CA THR A 802 8.55 23.26 -17.96
C THR A 802 8.70 24.48 -18.88
N ASP A 803 7.59 25.05 -19.33
CA ASP A 803 7.58 26.28 -20.13
C ASP A 803 7.92 27.53 -19.27
N GLU A 804 8.32 28.62 -19.93
CA GLU A 804 8.44 29.93 -19.28
C GLU A 804 7.07 30.35 -18.70
N PRO A 805 7.00 30.90 -17.48
CA PRO A 805 8.10 31.48 -16.67
C PRO A 805 8.71 30.55 -15.61
N HIS A 806 8.26 29.30 -15.49
CA HIS A 806 8.62 28.44 -14.36
C HIS A 806 9.88 27.61 -14.59
N SER A 807 10.10 27.12 -15.81
CA SER A 807 11.34 26.44 -16.24
C SER A 807 11.83 25.32 -15.31
N VAL A 808 10.91 24.54 -14.73
CA VAL A 808 11.23 23.43 -13.80
C VAL A 808 12.03 22.35 -14.54
N GLN A 809 13.10 21.88 -13.91
CA GLN A 809 13.97 20.86 -14.51
C GLN A 809 13.25 19.51 -14.68
N VAL A 810 13.19 19.05 -15.93
CA VAL A 810 12.65 17.72 -16.26
C VAL A 810 13.57 16.64 -15.68
N ASN A 811 13.00 15.70 -14.94
CA ASN A 811 13.72 14.59 -14.33
C ASN A 811 13.13 13.22 -14.72
N THR A 812 13.90 12.15 -14.50
CA THR A 812 13.51 10.77 -14.86
C THR A 812 12.21 10.35 -14.18
N TRP A 813 12.00 10.81 -12.95
CA TRP A 813 10.79 10.52 -12.19
C TRP A 813 9.55 11.17 -12.85
N MET A 814 9.64 12.42 -13.29
CA MET A 814 8.54 13.14 -13.96
C MET A 814 8.11 12.42 -15.25
N LEU A 815 9.08 12.01 -16.06
CA LEU A 815 8.86 11.32 -17.34
C LEU A 815 8.33 9.90 -17.16
N THR A 816 8.87 9.13 -16.20
CA THR A 816 8.36 7.78 -15.90
C THR A 816 6.92 7.83 -15.42
N ARG A 817 6.54 8.82 -14.59
CA ARG A 817 5.15 9.01 -14.14
C ARG A 817 4.22 9.46 -15.27
N LEU A 818 4.70 10.29 -16.18
CA LEU A 818 3.98 10.66 -17.41
C LEU A 818 3.70 9.42 -18.28
N ALA A 819 4.72 8.58 -18.48
CA ALA A 819 4.59 7.31 -19.20
C ALA A 819 3.57 6.38 -18.51
N THR A 820 3.62 6.23 -17.18
CA THR A 820 2.63 5.44 -16.42
C THR A 820 1.21 5.95 -16.61
N ASN A 821 1.03 7.28 -16.57
CA ASN A 821 -0.28 7.89 -16.70
C ASN A 821 -0.86 7.68 -18.10
N SER A 822 -0.08 7.98 -19.15
CA SER A 822 -0.45 7.75 -20.56
C SER A 822 -0.84 6.29 -20.81
N ARG A 823 -0.10 5.37 -20.19
CA ARG A 823 -0.36 3.92 -20.27
C ARG A 823 -1.68 3.51 -19.65
N LYS A 824 -1.96 3.95 -18.43
CA LYS A 824 -3.15 3.51 -17.69
C LYS A 824 -4.42 4.24 -18.10
N ALA A 825 -4.32 5.52 -18.47
CA ALA A 825 -5.47 6.36 -18.76
C ALA A 825 -6.01 6.13 -20.18
N ARG A 826 -5.16 6.28 -21.21
CA ARG A 826 -5.60 6.29 -22.61
C ARG A 826 -5.23 5.06 -23.42
N ARG A 827 -4.41 4.15 -22.87
CA ARG A 827 -3.79 3.06 -23.64
C ARG A 827 -3.14 3.58 -24.95
N ARG A 828 -2.50 4.76 -24.90
CA ARG A 828 -1.68 5.30 -25.99
C ARG A 828 -0.24 4.82 -25.88
N LEU A 829 0.13 3.85 -26.71
CA LEU A 829 1.47 3.28 -26.72
C LEU A 829 2.51 4.33 -27.11
N ASP A 830 2.26 5.12 -28.16
CA ASP A 830 3.26 6.05 -28.71
C ASP A 830 3.70 7.11 -27.68
N SER A 831 2.75 7.83 -27.06
CA SER A 831 3.06 8.80 -26.01
C SER A 831 3.67 8.16 -24.76
N THR A 832 3.42 6.87 -24.51
CA THR A 832 4.07 6.14 -23.42
C THR A 832 5.53 5.85 -23.76
N LEU A 833 5.79 5.38 -24.98
CA LEU A 833 7.14 5.08 -25.46
C LEU A 833 7.99 6.33 -25.64
N GLU A 834 7.40 7.44 -26.08
CA GLU A 834 8.06 8.75 -26.19
C GLU A 834 8.58 9.21 -24.82
N ALA A 835 7.70 9.34 -23.83
CA ALA A 835 8.09 9.71 -22.47
C ALA A 835 9.08 8.71 -21.84
N PHE A 836 8.96 7.41 -22.15
CA PHE A 836 9.89 6.39 -21.68
C PHE A 836 11.27 6.53 -22.31
N ARG A 837 11.36 6.79 -23.63
CA ARG A 837 12.63 7.03 -24.34
C ARG A 837 13.33 8.27 -23.83
N ASP A 838 12.59 9.35 -23.59
CA ASP A 838 13.18 10.57 -23.04
C ASP A 838 13.70 10.35 -21.61
N ALA A 839 13.00 9.53 -20.81
CA ALA A 839 13.50 9.11 -19.50
C ALA A 839 14.78 8.25 -19.61
N CYS A 840 14.91 7.40 -20.64
CA CYS A 840 16.13 6.65 -20.90
C CYS A 840 17.31 7.57 -21.26
N LYS A 841 17.10 8.56 -22.14
CA LYS A 841 18.15 9.55 -22.50
C LYS A 841 18.66 10.30 -21.28
N LEU A 842 17.74 10.80 -20.44
CA LEU A 842 18.13 11.53 -19.24
C LEU A 842 18.91 10.65 -18.24
N ARG A 843 18.55 9.36 -18.15
CA ARG A 843 19.35 8.41 -17.37
C ARG A 843 20.76 8.22 -17.93
N GLU A 844 20.94 8.20 -19.25
CA GLU A 844 22.27 8.07 -19.87
C GLU A 844 23.16 9.29 -19.55
N GLU A 845 22.58 10.48 -19.55
CA GLU A 845 23.25 11.71 -19.09
C GLU A 845 23.65 11.60 -17.61
N HIS A 846 22.74 11.14 -16.75
CA HIS A 846 23.04 10.87 -15.33
C HIS A 846 24.14 9.81 -15.16
N LEU A 847 24.14 8.75 -15.95
CA LEU A 847 25.17 7.70 -15.91
C LEU A 847 26.54 8.24 -16.29
N THR A 848 26.63 9.12 -17.28
CA THR A 848 27.88 9.80 -17.67
C THR A 848 28.41 10.66 -16.54
N ARG A 849 27.52 11.40 -15.85
CA ARG A 849 27.87 12.20 -14.67
C ARG A 849 28.40 11.33 -13.52
N VAL A 850 27.72 10.22 -13.21
CA VAL A 850 28.16 9.29 -12.16
C VAL A 850 29.47 8.60 -12.54
N SER A 851 29.72 8.31 -13.82
CA SER A 851 31.01 7.79 -14.29
C SER A 851 32.16 8.76 -14.00
N LYS A 852 31.97 10.05 -14.29
CA LYS A 852 32.98 11.06 -13.96
C LYS A 852 33.23 11.15 -12.45
N LEU A 853 32.17 11.16 -11.64
CA LEU A 853 32.26 11.19 -10.18
C LEU A 853 32.90 9.92 -9.61
N TYR A 854 32.68 8.78 -10.24
CA TYR A 854 33.31 7.52 -9.87
C TYR A 854 34.83 7.59 -10.00
N ASP A 855 35.32 8.10 -11.13
CA ASP A 855 36.77 8.26 -11.36
C ASP A 855 37.38 9.33 -10.43
N GLU A 856 36.69 10.46 -10.24
CA GLU A 856 37.09 11.51 -9.28
C GLU A 856 37.16 10.94 -7.84
N MET A 857 36.16 10.17 -7.42
CA MET A 857 36.11 9.56 -6.09
C MET A 857 37.23 8.54 -5.89
N LEU A 858 37.57 7.75 -6.91
CA LEU A 858 38.71 6.83 -6.84
C LEU A 858 40.04 7.57 -6.73
N ALA A 859 40.21 8.68 -7.46
CA ALA A 859 41.39 9.52 -7.32
C ALA A 859 41.52 10.08 -5.90
N GLU A 860 40.42 10.52 -5.28
CA GLU A 860 40.42 10.96 -3.87
C GLU A 860 40.77 9.82 -2.89
N CYS A 861 40.27 8.61 -3.13
CA CYS A 861 40.65 7.42 -2.35
C CYS A 861 42.15 7.11 -2.47
N ASP A 862 42.72 7.21 -3.67
CA ASP A 862 44.14 7.00 -3.91
C ASP A 862 45.00 8.07 -3.23
N LEU A 863 44.58 9.34 -3.26
CA LEU A 863 45.22 10.42 -2.52
C LEU A 863 45.21 10.13 -1.01
N LEU A 864 44.08 9.66 -0.46
CA LEU A 864 43.95 9.32 0.95
C LEU A 864 44.83 8.12 1.37
N ARG A 865 45.11 7.20 0.43
CA ARG A 865 45.99 6.05 0.62
C ARG A 865 47.47 6.45 0.69
N VAL A 866 47.91 7.38 -0.16
CA VAL A 866 49.31 7.85 -0.21
C VAL A 866 49.63 8.81 0.93
N GLN A 867 48.64 9.56 1.42
CA GLN A 867 48.80 10.43 2.58
C GLN A 867 49.08 9.64 3.87
N PRO A 868 49.84 10.21 4.83
CA PRO A 868 50.03 9.60 6.14
C PRO A 868 48.66 9.28 6.78
N PRO A 869 48.56 8.22 7.61
CA PRO A 869 47.32 7.86 8.28
C PRO A 869 46.76 9.06 9.06
N ARG A 870 45.73 9.70 8.47
CA ARG A 870 44.96 10.75 9.13
C ARG A 870 43.88 10.10 9.98
N ALA A 871 43.65 10.67 11.14
CA ALA A 871 42.57 10.23 12.03
C ALA A 871 41.18 10.69 11.53
N ILE A 872 41.13 11.79 10.78
CA ILE A 872 39.90 12.41 10.27
C ILE A 872 40.03 12.62 8.75
N PRO A 873 39.00 12.30 7.95
CA PRO A 873 39.02 12.54 6.51
C PRO A 873 39.01 14.05 6.17
N PRO A 874 39.68 14.48 5.09
CA PRO A 874 39.68 15.89 4.69
C PRO A 874 38.32 16.31 4.10
N ALA A 875 37.94 17.59 4.27
CA ALA A 875 36.66 18.14 3.79
C ALA A 875 36.41 17.84 2.30
N ARG A 876 37.39 18.08 1.42
CA ARG A 876 37.31 17.79 -0.02
C ARG A 876 36.93 16.33 -0.32
N PHE A 877 37.45 15.37 0.44
CA PHE A 877 37.11 13.95 0.27
C PHE A 877 35.65 13.70 0.69
N LEU A 878 35.21 14.31 1.79
CA LEU A 878 33.85 14.16 2.31
C LEU A 878 32.81 14.78 1.36
N ASP A 879 33.08 15.97 0.82
CA ASP A 879 32.24 16.61 -0.20
C ASP A 879 32.07 15.72 -1.43
N LYS A 880 33.19 15.20 -1.95
CA LYS A 880 33.19 14.31 -3.13
C LYS A 880 32.48 12.99 -2.85
N ARG A 881 32.69 12.42 -1.66
CA ARG A 881 31.97 11.23 -1.19
C ARG A 881 30.47 11.49 -1.14
N ARG A 882 30.03 12.60 -0.55
CA ARG A 882 28.61 12.98 -0.43
C ARG A 882 27.99 13.14 -1.81
N GLU A 883 28.63 13.89 -2.70
CA GLU A 883 28.20 14.08 -4.10
C GLU A 883 28.04 12.73 -4.82
N PHE A 884 29.07 11.88 -4.76
CA PHE A 884 29.05 10.55 -5.38
C PHE A 884 27.95 9.65 -4.83
N ILE A 885 27.77 9.59 -3.49
CA ILE A 885 26.75 8.75 -2.86
C ILE A 885 25.36 9.17 -3.32
N LEU A 886 25.05 10.47 -3.30
CA LEU A 886 23.73 10.99 -3.68
C LEU A 886 23.42 10.76 -5.16
N GLU A 887 24.35 11.06 -6.06
CA GLU A 887 24.16 10.87 -7.50
C GLU A 887 24.08 9.37 -7.88
N SER A 888 24.89 8.52 -7.23
CA SER A 888 24.80 7.05 -7.39
C SER A 888 23.45 6.49 -6.93
N LEU A 889 22.87 7.03 -5.85
CA LEU A 889 21.52 6.63 -5.40
C LEU A 889 20.42 7.09 -6.36
N LYS A 890 20.53 8.31 -6.92
CA LYS A 890 19.62 8.80 -7.96
C LYS A 890 19.65 7.89 -9.19
N LEU A 891 20.83 7.44 -9.61
CA LEU A 891 20.99 6.51 -10.73
C LEU A 891 20.28 5.16 -10.47
N ASP A 892 20.44 4.59 -9.28
CA ASP A 892 19.76 3.34 -8.88
C ASP A 892 18.24 3.51 -8.82
N ARG A 893 17.76 4.63 -8.26
CA ARG A 893 16.34 5.00 -8.24
C ARG A 893 15.77 5.07 -9.65
N ASP A 894 16.46 5.78 -10.55
CA ASP A 894 16.04 6.00 -11.94
C ASP A 894 15.97 4.68 -12.71
N LEU A 895 16.98 3.82 -12.56
CA LEU A 895 17.01 2.50 -13.16
C LEU A 895 15.82 1.63 -12.71
N GLU A 896 15.54 1.59 -11.41
CA GLU A 896 14.43 0.78 -10.89
C GLU A 896 13.07 1.36 -11.28
N GLY A 897 12.94 2.69 -11.34
CA GLY A 897 11.77 3.37 -11.91
C GLY A 897 11.51 2.93 -13.35
N LEU A 898 12.53 2.99 -14.21
CA LEU A 898 12.44 2.55 -15.61
C LEU A 898 12.10 1.07 -15.74
N ARG A 899 12.70 0.19 -14.93
CA ARG A 899 12.37 -1.26 -14.91
C ARG A 899 10.91 -1.50 -14.55
N GLN A 900 10.41 -0.85 -13.51
CA GLN A 900 9.01 -1.01 -13.10
C GLN A 900 8.05 -0.51 -14.17
N GLU A 901 8.36 0.60 -14.84
CA GLU A 901 7.53 1.11 -15.93
C GLU A 901 7.59 0.24 -17.18
N PHE A 902 8.78 -0.25 -17.56
CA PHE A 902 8.93 -1.14 -18.70
C PHE A 902 8.20 -2.47 -18.49
N LYS A 903 8.32 -3.05 -17.28
CA LYS A 903 7.47 -4.18 -16.86
C LYS A 903 5.99 -3.86 -17.03
N GLY A 904 5.58 -2.66 -16.60
CA GLY A 904 4.22 -2.16 -16.75
C GLY A 904 3.78 -2.08 -18.22
N ILE A 905 4.66 -1.64 -19.14
CA ILE A 905 4.39 -1.56 -20.58
C ILE A 905 4.13 -2.96 -21.16
N LEU A 906 4.98 -3.93 -20.83
CA LEU A 906 4.86 -5.33 -21.30
C LEU A 906 3.60 -6.03 -20.77
N GLN A 907 3.21 -5.74 -19.52
CA GLN A 907 2.04 -6.35 -18.85
C GLN A 907 0.71 -5.64 -19.14
N SER A 908 0.72 -4.53 -19.89
CA SER A 908 -0.48 -3.71 -20.04
C SER A 908 -1.46 -4.23 -21.10
N SER A 909 -2.74 -3.99 -20.83
CA SER A 909 -3.90 -4.54 -21.55
C SER A 909 -4.18 -3.92 -22.93
N TRP A 910 -3.20 -3.28 -23.58
CA TRP A 910 -3.28 -2.94 -25.01
C TRP A 910 -3.54 -4.19 -25.86
N GLN A 911 -3.14 -5.35 -25.33
CA GLN A 911 -3.43 -6.71 -25.80
C GLN A 911 -4.93 -7.03 -25.99
N PHE A 912 -5.85 -6.28 -25.36
CA PHE A 912 -7.28 -6.62 -25.29
C PHE A 912 -8.25 -5.60 -25.89
N ASN A 913 -7.80 -4.41 -26.30
CA ASN A 913 -8.69 -3.33 -26.78
C ASN A 913 -8.40 -2.83 -28.20
N ILE A 914 -7.43 -3.44 -28.88
CA ILE A 914 -7.27 -3.24 -30.31
C ILE A 914 -8.19 -4.26 -30.99
N SER A 915 -9.03 -3.78 -31.90
CA SER A 915 -9.97 -4.56 -32.71
C SER A 915 -9.40 -5.95 -33.10
N PRO A 916 -10.20 -7.03 -33.16
CA PRO A 916 -9.74 -8.35 -33.60
C PRO A 916 -9.04 -8.37 -34.97
N TRP A 917 -9.12 -7.27 -35.73
CA TRP A 917 -8.51 -7.07 -37.04
C TRP A 917 -7.18 -6.26 -37.02
N HIS A 918 -6.73 -5.82 -35.84
CA HIS A 918 -5.39 -5.30 -35.52
C HIS A 918 -4.99 -5.97 -34.19
N SER A 919 -4.17 -7.00 -34.10
CA SER A 919 -2.75 -6.92 -34.37
C SER A 919 -2.09 -8.24 -33.91
N PRO A 920 -1.90 -9.24 -34.78
CA PRO A 920 -0.81 -10.18 -34.61
C PRO A 920 0.56 -9.48 -34.48
N GLN A 921 0.67 -8.17 -34.77
CA GLN A 921 1.92 -7.42 -34.72
C GLN A 921 2.43 -7.13 -33.31
N TRP A 922 1.57 -7.02 -32.29
CA TRP A 922 2.04 -6.76 -30.92
C TRP A 922 2.94 -7.88 -30.38
N PRO A 923 2.49 -9.15 -30.32
CA PRO A 923 3.36 -10.25 -29.89
C PRO A 923 4.46 -10.59 -30.91
N VAL A 924 4.25 -10.36 -32.21
CA VAL A 924 5.18 -10.82 -33.27
C VAL A 924 6.26 -9.79 -33.64
N TYR A 925 5.96 -8.49 -33.62
CA TYR A 925 6.87 -7.43 -34.07
C TYR A 925 7.17 -6.42 -32.96
N THR A 926 6.14 -5.89 -32.30
CA THR A 926 6.32 -4.79 -31.33
C THR A 926 7.03 -5.26 -30.07
N VAL A 927 6.61 -6.37 -29.46
CA VAL A 927 7.27 -6.92 -28.28
C VAL A 927 8.74 -7.24 -28.59
N PRO A 928 9.10 -8.06 -29.61
CA PRO A 928 10.51 -8.30 -29.93
C PRO A 928 11.32 -7.04 -30.21
N SER A 929 10.75 -6.05 -30.90
CA SER A 929 11.41 -4.75 -31.13
C SER A 929 11.70 -4.01 -29.82
N LEU A 930 10.72 -3.96 -28.91
CA LEU A 930 10.88 -3.32 -27.60
C LEU A 930 11.85 -4.08 -26.70
N LEU A 931 11.86 -5.42 -26.74
CA LEU A 931 12.84 -6.24 -26.03
C LEU A 931 14.27 -5.99 -26.54
N GLY A 932 14.43 -5.77 -27.85
CA GLY A 932 15.70 -5.41 -28.45
C GLY A 932 16.16 -4.00 -28.10
N GLU A 933 15.25 -3.02 -28.16
CA GLU A 933 15.52 -1.61 -27.87
C GLU A 933 15.84 -1.37 -26.39
N PHE A 934 15.09 -1.99 -25.48
CA PHE A 934 15.15 -1.71 -24.03
C PHE A 934 15.68 -2.90 -23.22
N ALA A 935 16.62 -3.64 -23.78
CA ALA A 935 17.17 -4.86 -23.19
C ALA A 935 17.68 -4.66 -21.74
N THR A 936 18.25 -3.48 -21.43
CA THR A 936 18.80 -3.10 -20.11
C THR A 936 17.75 -3.04 -19.00
N PHE A 937 16.48 -2.78 -19.35
CA PHE A 937 15.38 -2.55 -18.40
C PHE A 937 14.47 -3.78 -18.23
N LEU A 938 14.84 -4.93 -18.81
CA LEU A 938 13.99 -6.12 -18.83
C LEU A 938 13.75 -6.72 -17.44
N PRO A 939 12.51 -7.14 -17.13
CA PRO A 939 12.22 -7.83 -15.87
C PRO A 939 12.67 -9.29 -15.91
N SER A 940 12.95 -9.87 -14.74
CA SER A 940 13.43 -11.27 -14.63
C SER A 940 12.43 -12.31 -15.16
N THR A 941 11.13 -12.12 -14.92
CA THR A 941 10.09 -12.94 -15.54
C THR A 941 8.93 -12.05 -15.96
N VAL A 942 8.49 -12.22 -17.22
CA VAL A 942 7.31 -11.52 -17.72
C VAL A 942 6.38 -12.50 -18.39
N LYS A 943 5.20 -12.63 -17.79
CA LYS A 943 4.04 -13.22 -18.43
C LYS A 943 3.40 -12.15 -19.30
N VAL A 944 3.38 -12.39 -20.61
CA VAL A 944 2.71 -11.56 -21.60
C VAL A 944 1.50 -12.34 -22.08
N GLU A 945 0.30 -11.89 -21.71
CA GLU A 945 -0.94 -12.46 -22.23
C GLU A 945 -1.18 -11.88 -23.62
N ALA A 946 -1.34 -12.71 -24.66
CA ALA A 946 -1.75 -12.22 -25.97
C ALA A 946 -2.94 -13.02 -26.46
N SER A 947 -4.10 -12.36 -26.51
CA SER A 947 -5.38 -12.95 -26.92
C SER A 947 -5.81 -14.17 -26.09
N LYS A 948 -5.74 -15.40 -26.63
CA LYS A 948 -6.06 -16.68 -25.98
C LYS A 948 -4.84 -17.45 -25.48
N TRP A 949 -3.63 -16.96 -25.74
CA TRP A 949 -2.38 -17.64 -25.41
C TRP A 949 -1.58 -16.83 -24.38
N GLU A 950 -1.07 -17.51 -23.36
CA GLU A 950 -0.14 -16.94 -22.40
C GLU A 950 1.27 -17.24 -22.90
N TYR A 951 2.04 -16.19 -23.25
CA TYR A 951 3.46 -16.31 -23.54
C TYR A 951 4.20 -15.97 -22.26
N THR A 952 4.81 -16.98 -21.63
CA THR A 952 5.81 -16.70 -20.62
C THR A 952 7.13 -16.49 -21.37
N ILE A 953 7.68 -15.29 -21.30
CA ILE A 953 9.07 -15.07 -21.71
C ILE A 953 9.92 -15.64 -20.58
N GLU A 954 10.19 -16.94 -20.68
CA GLU A 954 11.09 -17.67 -19.78
C GLU A 954 12.50 -17.59 -20.36
N ASP A 955 13.18 -16.48 -20.08
CA ASP A 955 14.63 -16.43 -20.24
C ASP A 955 15.26 -15.33 -19.38
N ALA A 956 14.98 -15.39 -18.08
CA ALA A 956 15.67 -14.57 -17.07
C ALA A 956 17.20 -14.63 -17.23
N GLN A 957 17.69 -15.78 -17.71
CA GLN A 957 19.10 -16.10 -17.87
C GLN A 957 19.77 -15.20 -18.93
N TRP A 958 19.29 -15.17 -20.16
CA TRP A 958 19.91 -14.37 -21.24
C TRP A 958 19.82 -12.86 -20.98
N HIS A 959 18.73 -12.39 -20.37
CA HIS A 959 18.52 -10.98 -20.07
C HIS A 959 19.29 -10.50 -18.83
N HIS A 960 19.38 -11.29 -17.76
CA HIS A 960 20.31 -10.99 -16.66
C HIS A 960 21.77 -11.08 -17.13
N GLN A 961 22.08 -12.03 -18.00
CA GLN A 961 23.40 -12.15 -18.60
C GLN A 961 23.75 -10.88 -19.34
N ARG A 962 22.92 -10.43 -20.29
CA ARG A 962 23.16 -9.19 -21.02
C ARG A 962 23.18 -7.94 -20.13
N ALA A 963 22.28 -7.82 -19.14
CA ALA A 963 22.25 -6.68 -18.23
C ALA A 963 23.41 -6.65 -17.21
N ILE A 964 24.11 -7.77 -16.98
CA ILE A 964 25.32 -7.84 -16.14
C ILE A 964 26.59 -7.81 -16.99
N THR A 965 26.52 -8.21 -18.26
CA THR A 965 27.67 -8.27 -19.17
C THR A 965 27.81 -7.02 -20.04
N ASP A 966 26.74 -6.25 -20.25
CA ASP A 966 26.79 -4.95 -20.92
C ASP A 966 27.54 -3.91 -20.07
N ALA A 967 28.27 -3.01 -20.74
CA ALA A 967 29.17 -2.05 -20.11
C ALA A 967 28.46 -1.15 -19.08
N GLN A 968 27.25 -0.66 -19.42
CA GLN A 968 26.43 0.15 -18.51
C GLN A 968 25.99 -0.67 -17.29
N GLY A 969 25.58 -1.92 -17.51
CA GLY A 969 25.15 -2.84 -16.47
C GLY A 969 26.27 -3.15 -15.47
N GLN A 970 27.48 -3.43 -15.98
CA GLN A 970 28.68 -3.61 -15.14
C GLN A 970 28.99 -2.35 -14.33
N PHE A 971 28.93 -1.18 -14.97
CA PHE A 971 29.19 0.09 -14.29
C PHE A 971 28.20 0.37 -13.16
N ASP A 972 26.89 0.17 -13.37
CA ASP A 972 25.88 0.35 -12.33
C ASP A 972 26.21 -0.47 -11.07
N VAL A 973 26.70 -1.70 -11.25
CA VAL A 973 27.11 -2.55 -10.13
C VAL A 973 28.35 -2.00 -9.45
N LYS A 974 29.39 -1.66 -10.22
CA LYS A 974 30.65 -1.11 -9.68
C LYS A 974 30.40 0.17 -8.88
N ALA A 975 29.59 1.08 -9.42
CA ALA A 975 29.24 2.34 -8.76
C ALA A 975 28.46 2.10 -7.46
N SER A 976 27.48 1.19 -7.48
CA SER A 976 26.69 0.86 -6.29
C SER A 976 27.53 0.18 -5.19
N GLN A 977 28.46 -0.68 -5.58
CA GLN A 977 29.34 -1.35 -4.63
C GLN A 977 30.39 -0.40 -4.04
N LEU A 978 30.99 0.49 -4.85
CA LEU A 978 31.87 1.55 -4.34
C LEU A 978 31.09 2.47 -3.38
N ARG A 979 29.84 2.82 -3.72
CA ARG A 979 28.96 3.55 -2.80
C ARG A 979 28.80 2.79 -1.49
N ASN A 980 28.49 1.50 -1.50
CA ASN A 980 28.29 0.73 -0.27
C ASN A 980 29.57 0.58 0.58
N LEU A 981 30.73 0.63 -0.06
CA LEU A 981 32.03 0.67 0.60
C LEU A 981 32.26 2.01 1.31
N LEU A 982 31.80 3.11 0.70
CA LEU A 982 31.99 4.48 1.19
C LEU A 982 30.84 5.01 2.06
N ASP A 983 29.61 4.51 1.93
CA ASP A 983 28.42 4.91 2.71
C ASP A 983 28.47 4.28 4.12
N LYS A 984 29.54 4.61 4.85
CA LYS A 984 29.81 4.25 6.24
C LYS A 984 29.80 5.52 7.08
N ASP A 985 29.09 5.47 8.20
CA ASP A 985 29.01 6.59 9.14
C ASP A 985 30.14 6.50 10.21
N ASP A 986 30.67 5.30 10.50
CA ASP A 986 31.86 5.11 11.35
C ASP A 986 33.15 5.58 10.67
N THR A 987 33.89 6.47 11.34
CA THR A 987 35.14 7.07 10.82
C THR A 987 36.21 6.03 10.52
N ALA A 988 36.41 5.07 11.42
CA ALA A 988 37.47 4.07 11.27
C ALA A 988 37.16 3.11 10.11
N ALA A 989 35.91 2.65 10.01
CA ALA A 989 35.44 1.84 8.89
C ALA A 989 35.52 2.59 7.56
N LEU A 990 35.15 3.88 7.53
CA LEU A 990 35.22 4.73 6.34
C LEU A 990 36.67 4.85 5.83
N ILE A 991 37.61 5.22 6.71
CA ILE A 991 39.02 5.40 6.32
C ILE A 991 39.62 4.08 5.83
N ARG A 992 39.39 2.98 6.54
CA ARG A 992 39.86 1.64 6.11
C ARG A 992 39.29 1.28 4.73
N SER A 993 38.00 1.50 4.54
CA SER A 993 37.30 1.18 3.30
C SER A 993 37.77 2.04 2.12
N ALA A 994 37.95 3.34 2.35
CA ALA A 994 38.43 4.29 1.35
C ALA A 994 39.87 4.00 0.92
N ARG A 995 40.78 3.70 1.87
CA ARG A 995 42.16 3.33 1.55
C ARG A 995 42.26 2.01 0.79
N GLY A 996 41.38 1.06 1.10
CA GLY A 996 41.27 -0.22 0.37
C GLY A 996 40.48 -0.15 -0.93
N ALA A 997 39.88 1.01 -1.29
CA ALA A 997 38.94 1.10 -2.40
C ALA A 997 39.58 0.78 -3.75
N GLY A 998 40.79 1.28 -4.03
CA GLY A 998 41.47 1.02 -5.30
C GLY A 998 41.81 -0.46 -5.51
N GLU A 999 42.25 -1.17 -4.47
CA GLU A 999 42.49 -2.62 -4.52
C GLU A 999 41.19 -3.40 -4.63
N TRP A 1000 40.16 -2.95 -3.91
CA TRP A 1000 38.84 -3.53 -3.98
C TRP A 1000 38.26 -3.41 -5.39
N VAL A 1001 38.37 -2.24 -6.05
CA VAL A 1001 37.95 -2.06 -7.45
C VAL A 1001 38.71 -3.02 -8.36
N ARG A 1002 40.06 -3.07 -8.26
CA ARG A 1002 40.86 -4.03 -9.05
C ARG A 1002 40.40 -5.48 -8.86
N ARG A 1003 40.06 -5.87 -7.63
CA ARG A 1003 39.52 -7.22 -7.34
C ARG A 1003 38.14 -7.43 -7.96
N VAL A 1004 37.25 -6.44 -7.91
CA VAL A 1004 35.91 -6.54 -8.51
C VAL A 1004 36.00 -6.62 -10.04
N GLU A 1005 36.91 -5.87 -10.64
CA GLU A 1005 37.15 -5.90 -12.09
C GLU A 1005 37.78 -7.21 -12.57
N ALA A 1006 38.62 -7.83 -11.74
CA ALA A 1006 39.20 -9.16 -11.98
C ALA A 1006 38.23 -10.33 -11.68
N CYS A 1007 37.09 -10.06 -11.03
CA CYS A 1007 36.12 -11.06 -10.67
C CYS A 1007 34.99 -11.17 -11.68
N CYS A 1008 34.54 -12.40 -11.92
CA CYS A 1008 33.25 -12.61 -12.57
C CYS A 1008 32.12 -12.10 -11.66
N MET A 1009 31.31 -11.14 -12.13
CA MET A 1009 30.21 -10.55 -11.37
C MET A 1009 29.05 -11.53 -11.07
N VAL A 1010 29.08 -12.71 -11.69
CA VAL A 1010 28.01 -13.72 -11.69
C VAL A 1010 28.29 -14.83 -10.67
N CYS A 1011 29.52 -15.35 -10.65
CA CYS A 1011 29.92 -16.42 -9.74
C CYS A 1011 30.97 -16.00 -8.70
N ARG A 1012 31.48 -14.77 -8.80
CA ARG A 1012 32.52 -14.19 -7.93
C ARG A 1012 33.84 -14.96 -7.93
N THR A 1013 34.09 -15.79 -8.94
CA THR A 1013 35.42 -16.38 -9.14
C THR A 1013 36.33 -15.38 -9.83
N ARG A 1014 37.57 -15.31 -9.35
CA ARG A 1014 38.60 -14.40 -9.83
C ARG A 1014 39.38 -15.03 -10.97
N ASP A 1015 39.63 -14.26 -12.04
CA ASP A 1015 40.56 -14.58 -13.14
C ASP A 1015 40.31 -15.93 -13.86
N GLN A 1016 39.14 -16.55 -13.70
CA GLN A 1016 38.80 -17.85 -14.31
C GLN A 1016 38.10 -17.70 -15.67
N HIS A 1017 37.25 -16.69 -15.82
CA HIS A 1017 36.52 -16.38 -17.05
C HIS A 1017 35.91 -14.97 -16.97
N PRO A 1018 35.66 -14.29 -18.10
CA PRO A 1018 34.91 -13.03 -18.09
C PRO A 1018 33.46 -13.27 -17.61
N SER A 1019 32.79 -12.19 -17.17
CA SER A 1019 31.38 -12.27 -16.75
C SER A 1019 30.45 -12.77 -17.86
N ALA A 1020 30.82 -12.55 -19.13
CA ALA A 1020 30.10 -13.03 -20.31
C ALA A 1020 30.09 -14.55 -20.42
N ASP A 1021 31.21 -15.20 -20.08
CA ASP A 1021 31.46 -16.63 -20.33
C ASP A 1021 31.31 -17.48 -19.07
N CYS A 1022 30.60 -16.98 -18.05
CA CYS A 1022 30.46 -17.69 -16.79
C CYS A 1022 29.64 -19.00 -16.94
N PRO A 1023 30.14 -20.15 -16.46
CA PRO A 1023 29.43 -21.43 -16.56
C PRO A 1023 28.15 -21.47 -15.71
N ARG A 1024 27.99 -20.59 -14.71
CA ARG A 1024 26.71 -20.44 -13.97
C ARG A 1024 25.57 -19.97 -14.86
N TRP A 1025 25.87 -19.38 -16.01
CA TRP A 1025 24.86 -19.10 -17.02
C TRP A 1025 24.22 -20.39 -17.51
N GLN A 1026 25.00 -21.37 -17.96
CA GLN A 1026 24.50 -22.64 -18.51
C GLN A 1026 23.66 -23.47 -17.53
N LEU A 1027 23.86 -23.26 -16.22
CA LEU A 1027 23.15 -23.99 -15.17
C LEU A 1027 21.80 -23.37 -14.77
N GLY A 1028 21.40 -22.22 -15.34
CA GLY A 1028 20.21 -21.47 -14.89
C GLY A 1028 20.32 -20.93 -13.46
N LEU A 1029 21.49 -21.08 -12.83
CA LEU A 1029 21.74 -20.76 -11.43
C LEU A 1029 22.09 -19.28 -11.20
N ALA A 1030 22.29 -18.48 -12.25
CA ALA A 1030 22.61 -17.06 -12.10
C ALA A 1030 21.46 -16.25 -11.44
N GLY A 1031 20.20 -16.69 -11.58
CA GLY A 1031 19.06 -16.10 -10.87
C GLY A 1031 18.90 -16.57 -9.43
N HIS A 1032 19.31 -17.81 -9.12
CA HIS A 1032 19.20 -18.41 -7.78
C HIS A 1032 20.43 -18.12 -6.90
N GLY A 1033 21.64 -18.12 -7.45
CA GLY A 1033 22.89 -17.81 -6.74
C GLY A 1033 23.07 -16.35 -6.33
N LEU A 1034 22.20 -15.45 -6.81
CA LEU A 1034 22.09 -14.06 -6.35
C LEU A 1034 20.98 -13.86 -5.29
N GLN A 1035 20.11 -14.85 -5.09
CA GLN A 1035 19.08 -14.86 -4.04
C GLN A 1035 19.55 -15.55 -2.76
N TYR A 1036 20.54 -16.44 -2.84
CA TYR A 1036 21.09 -17.16 -1.69
C TYR A 1036 22.50 -16.64 -1.39
N GLY A 1037 22.67 -16.12 -0.17
CA GLY A 1037 23.88 -15.45 0.30
C GLY A 1037 25.14 -16.30 0.13
N VAL A 1038 26.20 -15.66 -0.37
CA VAL A 1038 27.58 -16.12 -0.22
C VAL A 1038 28.32 -14.99 0.49
N GLU A 1039 29.14 -15.38 1.46
CA GLU A 1039 29.78 -14.56 2.50
C GLU A 1039 30.39 -13.24 2.01
N HIS A 1040 30.46 -12.29 2.95
CA HIS A 1040 31.21 -11.05 2.78
C HIS A 1040 32.59 -11.37 2.21
N VAL A 1041 32.98 -10.70 1.11
CA VAL A 1041 34.39 -10.67 0.71
C VAL A 1041 35.11 -9.94 1.85
N ALA A 1042 35.69 -10.70 2.77
CA ALA A 1042 36.53 -10.16 3.81
C ALA A 1042 37.64 -9.38 3.10
N LEU A 1043 37.76 -8.09 3.43
CA LEU A 1043 39.01 -7.38 3.18
C LEU A 1043 40.06 -8.19 3.92
N ALA A 1044 40.97 -8.84 3.18
CA ALA A 1044 42.14 -9.43 3.79
C ALA A 1044 42.78 -8.35 4.66
N THR A 1045 42.85 -8.60 5.97
CA THR A 1045 43.64 -7.79 6.87
C THR A 1045 45.07 -7.82 6.35
N ASP A 1046 45.59 -6.69 5.89
CA ASP A 1046 47.01 -6.59 5.58
C ASP A 1046 47.82 -6.95 6.84
N PRO A 1047 48.92 -7.71 6.71
CA PRO A 1047 49.78 -8.10 7.84
C PRO A 1047 50.62 -6.93 8.39
N ILE A 1048 50.30 -5.66 8.08
CA ILE A 1048 51.14 -4.49 8.41
C ILE A 1048 50.81 -3.89 9.79
N VAL A 1049 49.95 -4.54 10.60
CA VAL A 1049 49.73 -4.13 12.00
C VAL A 1049 50.08 -5.28 12.94
N GLN A 1050 51.32 -5.73 12.83
CA GLN A 1050 52.08 -6.31 13.93
C GLN A 1050 53.48 -5.69 13.87
N ASP A 1051 53.59 -4.45 14.36
CA ASP A 1051 54.77 -3.88 15.01
C ASP A 1051 54.37 -2.58 15.73
#